data_AF-A0ABD2NNY8-F1
#
_entry.id   AF-A0ABD2NNY8-F1
#
_cell.length_a   1.000
_cell.length_b   1.000
_cell.length_c   1.000
_cell.angle_alpha   90.00
_cell.angle_beta   90.00
_cell.angle_gamma   90.00
#
_symmetry.space_group_name_H-M   'P 1'
#
loop_
_entity.id
_entity.type
_entity.pdbx_description
1 polymer ?
#
loop_
_entity_poly.entity_id
_entity_poly.type
_entity_poly.pdbx_seq_one_letter_code
_entity_poly.pdbx_strand_id
1 'polypeptide(L)'
;MLISLCRAIHKGIPLQMDKILKNLFQHSVISQWRNLVQNVCKSAEYLKGNLSSCYDEFKMESELQMDNENVLHFFTWSHLIINVLTASLDEFKPDDEEEDEEEADNSIWTVLDSRIDWICDILYDFELARCFWENFKTVQFAFKLKEYNDKDSSKCSEMVKILSDHDKNDLRKTLRCKSYSNSWIWCKTIYNFHVNLSSEEPTKVYDDLVKDATINDKLLVLHATQVFAEHLNFDYVAHTFDDVSRMIVLRSLSRSQEIDVQIAEVMSKLEIFRTDNLSRFNCESFKIDWQSYQIILEAARLFNELVKHHFDSLSRRYIDLIVISLAEWLPRLVQFCKTEKVQPMIIAVTNLHQSIIEKINDLKTNNTKIVFTKEWDDLFAEGIQNDSVKLWLALAGSFKDLEKSIELTNLPLMYCFASMANSFDYQLIFKKSEEKPPRWSRVLKESRSLLTSSLTTLQLAAYKALMSLIPGLVEIDSIAVDTNTPNKHGLIFEQFKEICLSMQDIINTMLIGLKLGEDSCHVQPFTDSYNYTLAYLLIWDVLLTLCEKATTELKYQYADWLRQEDILKNLFNNLFRMMPTEILHYSESKKLFHLDWFSARACLDVKDVCTSTKLEHMVCWVYFLTLSQLPALVRQWWSGTETRIAQIVERITSAYVSPLLCNQELADISRHEKKFKNMTIRVMPTVREIVAIYTVDEAQMELVITLPTNYPLAGPEVHCNRQIGGTSHKQWLMQFKKCVLHQNGRIWDGLSLWNNNLDKKFDGVEECYICFSVLHPGTYQLPKLSCQTCKKKFHSACLYKWFSTSNKSSCPICRNLF
;
A
#
# COMPACT_ATOMS: atom_id res chain seq x y z
N MET A 1 1.53 43.29 10.46
CA MET A 1 1.20 43.82 11.81
C MET A 1 2.30 43.52 12.83
N LEU A 2 2.60 42.25 13.15
CA LEU A 2 3.66 41.93 14.14
C LEU A 2 5.05 42.44 13.75
N ILE A 3 5.45 42.31 12.49
CA ILE A 3 6.72 42.87 11.99
C ILE A 3 6.74 44.40 12.14
N SER A 4 5.64 45.07 11.80
CA SER A 4 5.50 46.53 11.97
C SER A 4 5.59 46.94 13.45
N LEU A 5 5.02 46.15 14.36
CA LEU A 5 5.17 46.34 15.80
C LEU A 5 6.63 46.17 16.24
N CYS A 6 7.34 45.15 15.74
CA CYS A 6 8.76 44.93 16.01
C CYS A 6 9.60 46.13 15.54
N ARG A 7 9.34 46.65 14.34
CA ARG A 7 10.01 47.86 13.82
C ARG A 7 9.73 49.09 14.69
N ALA A 8 8.49 49.27 15.14
CA ALA A 8 8.13 50.38 16.04
C ALA A 8 8.81 50.25 17.42
N ILE A 9 8.88 49.03 17.97
CA ILE A 9 9.60 48.75 19.23
C ILE A 9 11.08 49.03 19.06
N HIS A 10 11.69 48.57 17.96
CA HIS A 10 13.10 48.82 17.68
C HIS A 10 13.42 50.32 17.57
N LYS A 11 12.55 51.10 16.90
CA LYS A 11 12.70 52.56 16.79
C LYS A 11 12.50 53.30 18.12
N GLY A 12 11.61 52.81 18.99
CA GLY A 12 11.23 53.51 20.23
C GLY A 12 11.95 53.05 21.50
N ILE A 13 12.02 51.74 21.72
CA ILE A 13 12.54 51.10 22.94
C ILE A 13 13.31 49.81 22.58
N PRO A 14 14.44 49.90 21.84
CA PRO A 14 15.15 48.73 21.32
C PRO A 14 15.63 47.77 22.42
N LEU A 15 16.06 48.31 23.57
CA LEU A 15 16.56 47.53 24.72
C LEU A 15 15.48 46.67 25.43
N GLN A 16 14.20 46.86 25.10
CA GLN A 16 13.12 46.02 25.64
C GLN A 16 12.57 45.02 24.63
N MET A 17 13.12 44.99 23.41
CA MET A 17 12.60 44.18 22.32
C MET A 17 12.57 42.69 22.68
N ASP A 18 13.68 42.14 23.20
CA ASP A 18 13.74 40.73 23.61
C ASP A 18 12.69 40.39 24.68
N LYS A 19 12.55 41.24 25.71
CA LYS A 19 11.58 41.02 26.79
C LYS A 19 10.13 41.08 26.30
N ILE A 20 9.83 41.98 25.36
CA ILE A 20 8.50 42.09 24.76
C ILE A 20 8.20 40.88 23.88
N LEU A 21 9.16 40.46 23.05
CA LEU A 21 8.98 39.28 22.19
C LEU A 21 8.84 38.00 23.01
N LYS A 22 9.60 37.82 24.08
CA LYS A 22 9.42 36.69 25.01
C LYS A 22 8.01 36.66 25.59
N ASN A 23 7.50 37.79 26.08
CA ASN A 23 6.13 37.86 26.61
C ASN A 23 5.07 37.60 25.53
N LEU A 24 5.32 38.02 24.28
CA LEU A 24 4.40 37.84 23.17
C LEU A 24 4.36 36.38 22.67
N PHE A 25 5.53 35.74 22.58
CA PHE A 25 5.70 34.46 21.90
C PHE A 25 5.89 33.25 22.82
N GLN A 26 6.28 33.43 24.09
CA GLN A 26 6.54 32.34 25.04
C GLN A 26 5.41 32.23 26.08
N HIS A 27 4.16 32.10 25.61
CA HIS A 27 3.00 31.89 26.48
C HIS A 27 2.93 30.45 27.01
N SER A 28 2.43 30.25 28.23
CA SER A 28 2.35 28.92 28.89
C SER A 28 1.63 27.86 28.06
N VAL A 29 0.59 28.28 27.33
CA VAL A 29 -0.20 27.42 26.42
C VAL A 29 0.66 26.84 25.29
N ILE A 30 1.59 27.62 24.73
CA ILE A 30 2.47 27.15 23.65
C ILE A 30 3.46 26.14 24.19
N SER A 31 3.98 26.34 25.40
CA SER A 31 4.84 25.37 26.08
C SER A 31 4.12 24.05 26.33
N GLN A 32 2.82 24.09 26.66
CA GLN A 32 2.00 22.88 26.78
C GLN A 32 1.87 22.15 25.44
N TRP A 33 1.59 22.87 24.35
CA TRP A 33 1.52 22.26 23.02
C TRP A 33 2.88 21.70 22.57
N ARG A 34 3.99 22.42 22.82
CA ARG A 34 5.35 21.96 22.52
C ARG A 34 5.64 20.64 23.24
N ASN A 35 5.38 20.56 24.54
CA ASN A 35 5.59 19.34 25.32
C ASN A 35 4.78 18.16 24.77
N LEU A 36 3.52 18.40 24.40
CA LEU A 36 2.65 17.39 23.80
C LEU A 36 3.23 16.85 22.48
N VAL A 37 3.65 17.72 21.57
CA VAL A 37 4.27 17.33 20.29
C VAL A 37 5.60 16.60 20.52
N GLN A 38 6.41 17.05 21.47
CA GLN A 38 7.66 16.38 21.85
C GLN A 38 7.40 14.95 22.32
N ASN A 39 6.41 14.73 23.19
CA ASN A 39 6.11 13.41 23.73
C ASN A 39 5.58 12.44 22.67
N VAL A 40 4.79 12.95 21.72
CA VAL A 40 4.29 12.17 20.58
C VAL A 40 5.41 11.78 19.63
N CYS A 41 6.32 12.71 19.31
CA CYS A 41 7.48 12.42 18.48
C CYS A 41 8.42 11.42 19.16
N LYS A 42 8.74 11.63 20.45
CA LYS A 42 9.54 10.68 21.25
C LYS A 42 8.90 9.28 21.25
N SER A 43 7.59 9.20 21.44
CA SER A 43 6.85 7.93 21.40
C SER A 43 6.94 7.24 20.04
N ALA A 44 6.78 7.99 18.94
CA ALA A 44 6.90 7.41 17.61
C ALA A 44 8.32 6.90 17.30
N GLU A 45 9.34 7.69 17.64
CA GLU A 45 10.75 7.31 17.48
C GLU A 45 11.09 6.07 18.30
N TYR A 46 10.62 6.01 19.55
CA TYR A 46 10.79 4.86 20.42
C TYR A 46 10.05 3.63 19.91
N LEU A 47 8.78 3.74 19.51
CA LEU A 47 7.96 2.63 19.00
C LEU A 47 8.59 1.98 17.76
N LYS A 48 9.06 2.82 16.82
CA LYS A 48 9.72 2.38 15.59
C LYS A 48 11.15 1.87 15.81
N GLY A 49 11.77 2.22 16.93
CA GLY A 49 13.16 1.88 17.23
C GLY A 49 14.20 2.77 16.54
N ASN A 50 13.78 3.93 16.03
CA ASN A 50 14.70 4.92 15.45
C ASN A 50 15.61 5.52 16.53
N LEU A 51 15.02 5.85 17.69
CA LEU A 51 15.72 6.27 18.91
C LEU A 51 15.28 5.34 20.05
N SER A 52 16.21 4.65 20.67
CA SER A 52 15.94 3.69 21.75
C SER A 52 16.48 4.24 23.07
N SER A 53 15.78 3.99 24.17
CA SER A 53 16.27 4.29 25.52
C SER A 53 16.15 3.03 26.39
N CYS A 54 17.27 2.57 26.92
CA CYS A 54 17.33 1.41 27.81
C CYS A 54 17.52 1.76 29.29
N TYR A 55 17.77 3.04 29.62
CA TYR A 55 18.13 3.45 30.97
C TYR A 55 16.92 3.74 31.87
N ASP A 56 15.89 4.40 31.32
CA ASP A 56 14.69 4.79 32.05
C ASP A 56 13.44 4.14 31.44
N GLU A 57 12.48 3.78 32.30
CA GLU A 57 11.20 3.22 31.85
C GLU A 57 10.46 4.24 30.98
N PHE A 58 10.26 3.90 29.71
CA PHE A 58 9.51 4.72 28.78
C PHE A 58 8.02 4.66 29.12
N LYS A 59 7.48 5.77 29.62
CA LYS A 59 6.05 5.94 29.85
C LYS A 59 5.44 6.68 28.66
N MET A 60 4.51 6.03 27.98
CA MET A 60 3.63 6.72 27.05
C MET A 60 2.68 7.59 27.90
N GLU A 61 2.85 8.90 27.82
CA GLU A 61 1.95 9.83 28.51
C GLU A 61 0.59 9.83 27.79
N SER A 62 -0.36 9.07 28.33
CA SER A 62 -1.72 8.91 27.79
C SER A 62 -2.72 9.99 28.27
N GLU A 63 -2.30 10.90 29.15
CA GLU A 63 -3.23 11.78 29.88
C GLU A 63 -3.62 13.07 29.14
N LEU A 64 -2.94 13.42 28.05
CA LEU A 64 -3.29 14.62 27.28
C LEU A 64 -4.16 14.20 26.09
N GLN A 65 -5.49 14.31 26.25
CA GLN A 65 -6.41 14.23 25.12
C GLN A 65 -5.93 15.17 24.02
N MET A 66 -5.42 14.57 22.96
CA MET A 66 -4.81 15.27 21.85
C MET A 66 -5.89 15.87 20.99
N ASP A 67 -6.08 17.18 21.08
CA ASP A 67 -6.76 17.90 20.01
C ASP A 67 -5.77 18.06 18.84
N ASN A 68 -6.11 17.47 17.70
CA ASN A 68 -5.38 17.62 16.44
C ASN A 68 -5.15 19.10 16.08
N GLU A 69 -6.06 19.99 16.49
CA GLU A 69 -5.91 21.43 16.30
C GLU A 69 -4.73 22.01 17.08
N ASN A 70 -4.44 21.53 18.30
CA ASN A 70 -3.32 22.04 19.11
C ASN A 70 -1.96 21.77 18.47
N VAL A 71 -1.81 20.63 17.79
CA VAL A 71 -0.58 20.29 17.06
C VAL A 71 -0.38 21.25 15.89
N LEU A 72 -1.42 21.51 15.11
CA LEU A 72 -1.38 22.48 14.02
C LEU A 72 -1.12 23.90 14.55
N HIS A 73 -1.76 24.29 15.66
CA HIS A 73 -1.54 25.59 16.28
C HIS A 73 -0.07 25.77 16.69
N PHE A 74 0.55 24.76 17.32
CA PHE A 74 1.96 24.80 17.66
C PHE A 74 2.86 25.03 16.45
N PHE A 75 2.70 24.24 15.40
CA PHE A 75 3.55 24.39 14.21
C PHE A 75 3.28 25.67 13.42
N THR A 76 2.03 26.12 13.36
CA THR A 76 1.69 27.42 12.77
C THR A 76 2.32 28.56 13.58
N TRP A 77 2.33 28.43 14.91
CA TRP A 77 2.99 29.40 15.79
C TRP A 77 4.52 29.39 15.64
N SER A 78 5.13 28.21 15.54
CA SER A 78 6.56 28.07 15.26
C SER A 78 6.93 28.71 13.92
N HIS A 79 6.18 28.42 12.86
CA HIS A 79 6.35 29.05 11.54
C HIS A 79 6.20 30.58 11.61
N LEU A 80 5.22 31.09 12.38
CA LEU A 80 5.04 32.53 12.58
C LEU A 80 6.24 33.17 13.29
N ILE A 81 6.78 32.53 14.33
CA ILE A 81 7.98 33.02 15.04
C ILE A 81 9.16 33.12 14.08
N ILE A 82 9.43 32.07 13.30
CA ILE A 82 10.51 32.06 12.31
C ILE A 82 10.33 33.21 11.32
N ASN A 83 9.11 33.40 10.79
CA ASN A 83 8.82 34.49 9.86
C ASN A 83 8.99 35.89 10.45
N VAL A 84 8.62 36.11 11.71
CA VAL A 84 8.79 37.42 12.37
C VAL A 84 10.25 37.68 12.66
N LEU A 85 10.98 36.69 13.17
CA LEU A 85 12.38 36.86 13.56
C LEU A 85 13.30 37.07 12.36
N THR A 86 13.02 36.39 11.23
CA THR A 86 13.78 36.51 9.97
C THR A 86 13.36 37.69 9.10
N ALA A 87 12.44 38.55 9.55
CA ALA A 87 12.04 39.71 8.77
C ALA A 87 13.02 40.88 8.98
N SER A 88 13.30 41.62 7.90
CA SER A 88 14.11 42.84 7.94
C SER A 88 13.45 43.95 8.79
N LEU A 89 14.29 44.64 9.55
CA LEU A 89 13.96 45.83 10.34
C LEU A 89 13.79 47.09 9.47
N ASP A 90 14.26 47.07 8.23
CA ASP A 90 14.21 48.22 7.33
C ASP A 90 12.78 48.46 6.82
N GLU A 91 12.42 49.73 6.64
CA GLU A 91 11.17 50.10 6.00
C GLU A 91 11.26 49.87 4.50
N PHE A 92 10.18 49.37 3.90
CA PHE A 92 10.07 49.18 2.45
C PHE A 92 10.31 50.53 1.77
N LYS A 93 11.50 50.74 1.20
CA LYS A 93 11.77 51.88 0.31
C LYS A 93 11.20 51.50 -1.06
N PRO A 94 10.32 52.30 -1.68
CA PRO A 94 9.87 52.04 -3.04
C PRO A 94 11.05 52.22 -4.02
N ASP A 95 11.26 51.18 -4.82
CA ASP A 95 12.21 50.85 -5.93
C ASP A 95 12.97 51.95 -6.72
N ASP A 96 13.33 53.12 -6.19
CA ASP A 96 13.96 54.21 -6.96
C ASP A 96 15.35 54.69 -6.48
N GLU A 97 16.13 53.90 -5.71
CA GLU A 97 17.54 54.23 -5.44
C GLU A 97 18.45 53.01 -5.58
N GLU A 98 19.44 53.15 -6.47
CA GLU A 98 20.39 52.12 -6.93
C GLU A 98 21.20 51.48 -5.78
N GLU A 99 21.32 50.15 -5.88
CA GLU A 99 22.17 49.26 -5.08
C GLU A 99 23.66 49.66 -5.17
N ASP A 100 24.36 49.78 -4.04
CA ASP A 100 25.82 49.55 -3.91
C ASP A 100 26.32 49.78 -2.46
N GLU A 101 25.77 49.09 -1.46
CA GLU A 101 26.48 48.79 -0.20
C GLU A 101 26.14 47.35 0.22
N GLU A 102 27.13 46.57 0.69
CA GLU A 102 26.89 45.30 1.37
C GLU A 102 26.08 45.57 2.65
N GLU A 103 24.75 45.71 2.53
CA GLU A 103 23.86 45.97 3.66
C GLU A 103 23.95 44.77 4.61
N ALA A 104 24.51 45.01 5.79
CA ALA A 104 24.50 44.05 6.88
C ALA A 104 23.05 43.59 7.13
N ASP A 105 22.79 42.29 7.11
CA ASP A 105 21.44 41.74 7.28
C ASP A 105 20.81 42.27 8.59
N ASN A 106 19.89 43.22 8.46
CA ASN A 106 19.25 43.92 9.56
C ASN A 106 17.97 43.20 9.99
N SER A 107 18.03 41.88 10.11
CA SER A 107 16.89 41.05 10.52
C SER A 107 16.57 41.22 12.00
N ILE A 108 15.29 41.08 12.38
CA ILE A 108 14.80 41.27 13.76
C ILE A 108 15.57 40.44 14.80
N TRP A 109 15.99 39.23 14.46
CA TRP A 109 16.72 38.35 15.38
C TRP A 109 18.12 38.88 15.74
N THR A 110 18.75 39.68 14.88
CA THR A 110 20.14 40.17 15.08
C THR A 110 20.27 41.15 16.24
N VAL A 111 19.18 41.88 16.55
CA VAL A 111 19.14 42.92 17.58
C VAL A 111 18.66 42.39 18.95
N LEU A 112 18.43 41.08 19.09
CA LEU A 112 17.94 40.48 20.34
C LEU A 112 19.09 40.12 21.28
N ASP A 113 18.95 40.50 22.55
CA ASP A 113 19.92 40.20 23.61
C ASP A 113 20.15 38.69 23.79
N SER A 114 19.08 37.87 23.72
CA SER A 114 19.16 36.41 23.80
C SER A 114 18.99 35.73 22.43
N ARG A 115 19.56 36.30 21.36
CA ARG A 115 19.45 35.74 19.99
C ARG A 115 19.83 34.25 19.90
N ILE A 116 20.84 33.80 20.64
CA ILE A 116 21.29 32.39 20.62
C ILE A 116 20.21 31.44 21.15
N ASP A 117 19.50 31.83 22.20
CA ASP A 117 18.41 31.01 22.76
C ASP A 117 17.23 30.90 21.78
N TRP A 118 16.89 32.02 21.12
CA TRP A 118 15.86 32.05 20.07
C TRP A 118 16.22 31.13 18.90
N ILE A 119 17.45 31.21 18.40
CA ILE A 119 17.91 30.37 17.28
C ILE A 119 17.91 28.89 17.69
N CYS A 120 18.36 28.59 18.91
CA CYS A 120 18.36 27.22 19.45
C CYS A 120 16.94 26.64 19.51
N ASP A 121 15.96 27.40 19.99
CA ASP A 121 14.55 26.98 20.05
C ASP A 121 13.95 26.81 18.64
N ILE A 122 14.25 27.71 17.70
CA ILE A 122 13.82 27.61 16.29
C ILE A 122 14.35 26.34 15.65
N LEU A 123 15.65 26.06 15.78
CA LEU A 123 16.27 24.86 15.19
C LEU A 123 15.67 23.58 15.78
N TYR A 124 15.38 23.58 17.08
CA TYR A 124 14.70 22.44 17.72
C TYR A 124 13.26 22.27 17.23
N ASP A 125 12.48 23.35 17.15
CA ASP A 125 11.09 23.28 16.72
C ASP A 125 10.97 22.90 15.23
N PHE A 126 11.93 23.34 14.41
CA PHE A 126 12.09 22.91 13.03
C PHE A 126 12.35 21.40 12.95
N GLU A 127 13.30 20.88 13.72
CA GLU A 127 13.59 19.44 13.76
C GLU A 127 12.41 18.63 14.33
N LEU A 128 11.69 19.18 15.30
CA LEU A 128 10.48 18.59 15.83
C LEU A 128 9.36 18.50 14.77
N ALA A 129 9.21 19.53 13.92
CA ALA A 129 8.27 19.54 12.79
C ALA A 129 8.64 18.47 11.75
N ARG A 130 9.93 18.36 11.41
CA ARG A 130 10.44 17.31 10.51
C ARG A 130 10.17 15.91 11.07
N CYS A 131 10.50 15.68 12.35
CA CYS A 131 10.27 14.42 13.04
C CYS A 131 8.78 14.06 13.08
N PHE A 132 7.90 15.04 13.32
CA PHE A 132 6.46 14.82 13.31
C PHE A 132 5.98 14.42 11.91
N TRP A 133 6.37 15.18 10.87
CA TRP A 133 6.00 14.90 9.48
C TRP A 133 6.45 13.51 9.02
N GLU A 134 7.69 13.10 9.31
CA GLU A 134 8.20 11.77 8.96
C GLU A 134 7.39 10.62 9.58
N ASN A 135 6.84 10.86 10.78
CA ASN A 135 6.13 9.85 11.54
C ASN A 135 4.61 9.83 11.31
N PHE A 136 4.00 10.93 10.88
CA PHE A 136 2.53 11.13 10.87
C PHE A 136 1.98 11.71 9.55
N LYS A 137 2.46 11.20 8.41
CA LYS A 137 2.09 11.67 7.06
C LYS A 137 0.60 11.56 6.71
N THR A 138 -0.15 10.69 7.41
CA THR A 138 -1.59 10.45 7.14
C THR A 138 -2.52 11.35 7.95
N VAL A 139 -2.00 12.38 8.63
CA VAL A 139 -2.81 13.32 9.41
C VAL A 139 -3.21 14.52 8.54
N GLN A 140 -4.41 15.08 8.77
CA GLN A 140 -5.01 16.11 7.93
C GLN A 140 -4.10 17.32 7.64
N PHE A 141 -3.40 17.80 8.65
CA PHE A 141 -2.55 18.98 8.53
C PHE A 141 -1.13 18.68 8.07
N ALA A 142 -0.80 17.41 7.80
CA ALA A 142 0.55 17.00 7.44
C ALA A 142 1.07 17.75 6.19
N PHE A 143 0.20 18.02 5.19
CA PHE A 143 0.58 18.84 4.03
C PHE A 143 1.00 20.27 4.39
N LYS A 144 0.23 20.94 5.26
CA LYS A 144 0.58 22.28 5.74
C LYS A 144 1.90 22.25 6.50
N LEU A 145 2.13 21.21 7.30
CA LEU A 145 3.41 21.03 7.99
C LEU A 145 4.57 20.83 7.02
N LYS A 146 4.37 20.05 5.95
CA LYS A 146 5.38 19.91 4.91
C LYS A 146 5.70 21.26 4.26
N GLU A 147 4.68 22.04 3.92
CA GLU A 147 4.86 23.38 3.33
C GLU A 147 5.61 24.32 4.28
N TYR A 148 5.25 24.34 5.57
CA TYR A 148 5.98 25.11 6.58
C TYR A 148 7.42 24.63 6.72
N ASN A 149 7.66 23.32 6.81
CA ASN A 149 8.98 22.74 6.92
C ASN A 149 9.86 23.05 5.70
N ASP A 150 9.31 22.99 4.49
CA ASP A 150 10.04 23.32 3.25
C ASP A 150 10.43 24.82 3.23
N LYS A 151 9.53 25.72 3.66
CA LYS A 151 9.81 27.16 3.79
C LYS A 151 10.81 27.47 4.90
N ASP A 152 10.60 26.91 6.08
CA ASP A 152 11.41 27.17 7.27
C ASP A 152 12.83 26.62 7.12
N SER A 153 13.02 25.54 6.36
CA SER A 153 14.35 25.01 6.03
C SER A 153 15.24 26.05 5.36
N SER A 154 14.70 26.77 4.37
CA SER A 154 15.44 27.82 3.66
C SER A 154 15.84 28.97 4.58
N LYS A 155 14.91 29.41 5.44
CA LYS A 155 15.12 30.49 6.41
C LYS A 155 16.12 30.11 7.50
N CYS A 156 16.04 28.89 8.02
CA CYS A 156 17.01 28.37 8.98
C CYS A 156 18.41 28.29 8.36
N SER A 157 18.53 27.86 7.10
CA SER A 157 19.81 27.84 6.39
C SER A 157 20.41 29.24 6.21
N GLU A 158 19.59 30.21 5.81
CA GLU A 158 19.98 31.61 5.66
C GLU A 158 20.42 32.23 6.99
N MET A 159 19.62 32.05 8.05
CA MET A 159 19.93 32.51 9.40
C MET A 159 21.27 31.93 9.89
N VAL A 160 21.53 30.63 9.69
CA VAL A 160 22.80 29.99 10.09
C VAL A 160 24.00 30.51 9.31
N LYS A 161 23.83 30.86 8.02
CA LYS A 161 24.91 31.42 7.19
C LYS A 161 25.36 32.78 7.70
N ILE A 162 24.41 33.64 8.05
CA ILE A 162 24.62 35.03 8.47
C ILE A 162 25.22 35.14 9.88
N LEU A 163 25.08 34.11 10.73
CA LEU A 163 25.65 34.12 12.08
C LEU A 163 27.17 34.38 12.06
N SER A 164 27.60 35.30 12.92
CA SER A 164 29.02 35.55 13.19
C SER A 164 29.70 34.28 13.74
N ASP A 165 31.01 34.15 13.55
CA ASP A 165 31.75 32.99 14.08
C ASP A 165 31.67 32.90 15.62
N HIS A 166 31.56 34.04 16.30
CA HIS A 166 31.34 34.08 17.74
C HIS A 166 29.96 33.49 18.11
N ASP A 167 28.90 33.92 17.43
CA ASP A 167 27.54 33.45 17.67
C ASP A 167 27.37 31.97 17.29
N LYS A 168 28.02 31.51 16.21
CA LYS A 168 28.06 30.09 15.84
C LYS A 168 28.69 29.27 16.98
N ASN A 169 29.78 29.74 17.57
CA ASN A 169 30.43 29.03 18.67
C ASN A 169 29.57 29.01 19.95
N ASP A 170 28.86 30.09 20.25
CA ASP A 170 27.95 30.10 21.41
C ASP A 170 26.70 29.26 21.18
N LEU A 171 26.14 29.27 19.96
CA LEU A 171 25.07 28.37 19.56
C LEU A 171 25.48 26.90 19.67
N ARG A 172 26.68 26.53 19.21
CA ARG A 172 27.24 25.18 19.37
C ARG A 172 27.28 24.76 20.84
N LYS A 173 27.76 25.63 21.74
CA LYS A 173 27.78 25.34 23.19
C LYS A 173 26.37 25.17 23.73
N THR A 174 25.43 26.04 23.37
CA THR A 174 24.04 25.99 23.87
C THR A 174 23.33 24.72 23.39
N LEU A 175 23.43 24.37 22.11
CA LEU A 175 22.87 23.15 21.54
C LEU A 175 23.44 21.91 22.23
N ARG A 176 24.75 21.90 22.46
CA ARG A 176 25.43 20.85 23.22
C ARG A 176 24.89 20.74 24.64
N CYS A 177 24.81 21.83 25.40
CA CYS A 177 24.24 21.80 26.75
C CYS A 177 22.81 21.25 26.77
N LYS A 178 21.98 21.60 25.78
CA LYS A 178 20.60 21.11 25.65
C LYS A 178 20.54 19.62 25.31
N SER A 179 21.44 19.11 24.46
CA SER A 179 21.49 17.68 24.13
C SER A 179 21.92 16.82 25.30
N TYR A 180 22.90 17.28 26.09
CA TYR A 180 23.28 16.61 27.35
C TYR A 180 22.09 16.51 28.31
N SER A 181 21.31 17.59 28.43
CA SER A 181 20.18 17.64 29.36
C SER A 181 18.96 16.82 28.89
N ASN A 182 18.71 16.76 27.58
CA ASN A 182 17.41 16.29 27.05
C ASN A 182 17.50 15.18 25.99
N SER A 183 18.66 14.94 25.38
CA SER A 183 18.92 13.91 24.34
C SER A 183 17.80 13.83 23.27
N TRP A 184 17.42 12.63 22.82
CA TRP A 184 16.30 12.41 21.90
C TRP A 184 16.39 13.30 20.64
N ILE A 185 15.37 14.11 20.39
CA ILE A 185 15.23 15.01 19.24
C ILE A 185 16.33 16.09 19.24
N TRP A 186 16.92 16.42 20.40
CA TRP A 186 18.08 17.34 20.43
C TRP A 186 19.30 16.75 19.72
N CYS A 187 19.51 15.43 19.75
CA CYS A 187 20.60 14.80 18.99
C CYS A 187 20.36 14.94 17.48
N LYS A 188 19.10 14.80 17.02
CA LYS A 188 18.73 15.09 15.63
C LYS A 188 18.90 16.57 15.29
N THR A 189 18.62 17.47 16.24
CA THR A 189 18.76 18.93 16.05
C THR A 189 20.22 19.30 15.85
N ILE A 190 21.14 18.73 16.66
CA ILE A 190 22.59 18.90 16.50
C ILE A 190 23.05 18.37 15.14
N TYR A 191 22.63 17.15 14.78
CA TYR A 191 22.95 16.58 13.47
C TYR A 191 22.50 17.51 12.34
N ASN A 192 21.25 17.98 12.38
CA ASN A 192 20.71 18.86 11.35
C ASN A 192 21.47 20.20 11.27
N PHE A 193 21.78 20.83 12.41
CA PHE A 193 22.54 22.08 12.44
C PHE A 193 23.96 21.94 11.87
N HIS A 194 24.71 20.93 12.33
CA HIS A 194 26.11 20.77 11.91
C HIS A 194 26.23 20.15 10.51
N VAL A 195 25.53 19.06 10.24
CA VAL A 195 25.69 18.28 9.01
C VAL A 195 24.88 18.85 7.86
N ASN A 196 23.59 19.13 8.07
CA ASN A 196 22.70 19.56 6.98
C ASN A 196 22.79 21.06 6.71
N LEU A 197 22.79 21.90 7.75
CA LEU A 197 22.77 23.36 7.59
C LEU A 197 24.17 23.98 7.47
N SER A 198 25.15 23.47 8.23
CA SER A 198 26.53 24.00 8.24
C SER A 198 27.51 23.20 7.38
N SER A 199 27.10 22.05 6.84
CA SER A 199 27.94 21.17 6.01
C SER A 199 29.26 20.76 6.67
N GLU A 200 29.25 20.57 7.99
CA GLU A 200 30.39 20.10 8.76
C GLU A 200 30.54 18.57 8.64
N GLU A 201 31.77 18.09 8.84
CA GLU A 201 32.09 16.66 8.77
C GLU A 201 31.42 15.88 9.92
N PRO A 202 30.51 14.91 9.64
CA PRO A 202 29.70 14.26 10.68
C PRO A 202 30.50 13.55 11.77
N THR A 203 31.62 12.91 11.42
CA THR A 203 32.50 12.17 12.34
C THR A 203 33.15 13.09 13.36
N LYS A 204 33.65 14.27 12.93
CA LYS A 204 34.22 15.28 13.82
C LYS A 204 33.18 15.85 14.78
N VAL A 205 31.97 16.10 14.29
CA VAL A 205 30.85 16.59 15.11
C VAL A 205 30.48 15.56 16.16
N TYR A 206 30.44 14.28 15.79
CA TYR A 206 30.19 13.18 16.72
C TYR A 206 31.27 13.10 17.82
N ASP A 207 32.56 13.16 17.45
CA ASP A 207 33.66 13.17 18.42
C ASP A 207 33.56 14.35 19.38
N ASP A 208 33.29 15.54 18.84
CA ASP A 208 33.15 16.75 19.64
C ASP A 208 31.97 16.69 20.61
N LEU A 209 30.89 16.00 20.24
CA LEU A 209 29.74 15.80 21.09
C LEU A 209 30.05 14.82 22.22
N VAL A 210 30.75 13.73 21.92
CA VAL A 210 30.88 12.58 22.82
C VAL A 210 32.18 12.62 23.67
N LYS A 211 33.22 13.33 23.24
CA LYS A 211 34.52 13.39 23.95
C LYS A 211 34.45 13.82 25.41
N ASP A 212 33.53 14.72 25.76
CA ASP A 212 33.35 15.20 27.15
C ASP A 212 32.14 14.54 27.83
N ALA A 213 31.57 13.47 27.25
CA ALA A 213 30.46 12.75 27.84
C ALA A 213 30.91 11.96 29.08
N THR A 214 30.18 12.12 30.18
CA THR A 214 30.42 11.43 31.45
C THR A 214 29.59 10.15 31.55
N ILE A 215 29.76 9.40 32.64
CA ILE A 215 28.97 8.19 32.95
C ILE A 215 27.46 8.49 33.04
N ASN A 216 27.07 9.74 33.31
CA ASN A 216 25.66 10.15 33.38
C ASN A 216 25.06 10.48 32.00
N ASP A 217 25.90 10.65 30.98
CA ASP A 217 25.50 11.10 29.65
C ASP A 217 25.29 9.93 28.68
N LYS A 218 25.12 8.71 29.18
CA LYS A 218 24.98 7.49 28.37
C LYS A 218 23.84 7.58 27.35
N LEU A 219 22.72 8.21 27.71
CA LEU A 219 21.58 8.39 26.80
C LEU A 219 21.92 9.34 25.63
N LEU A 220 22.73 10.37 25.88
CA LEU A 220 23.22 11.26 24.83
C LEU A 220 24.10 10.47 23.86
N VAL A 221 25.09 9.74 24.37
CA VAL A 221 26.04 8.97 23.56
C VAL A 221 25.30 7.94 22.71
N LEU A 222 24.35 7.23 23.30
CA LEU A 222 23.53 6.25 22.61
C LEU A 222 22.73 6.89 21.47
N HIS A 223 21.94 7.93 21.75
CA HIS A 223 21.15 8.60 20.73
C HIS A 223 22.02 9.29 19.66
N ALA A 224 23.15 9.88 20.03
CA ALA A 224 24.11 10.42 19.07
C ALA A 224 24.62 9.32 18.13
N THR A 225 24.97 8.15 18.68
CA THR A 225 25.39 6.99 17.86
C THR A 225 24.30 6.56 16.90
N GLN A 226 23.03 6.51 17.35
CA GLN A 226 21.90 6.16 16.49
C GLN A 226 21.65 7.17 15.36
N VAL A 227 21.79 8.47 15.66
CA VAL A 227 21.55 9.55 14.68
C VAL A 227 22.67 9.65 13.65
N PHE A 228 23.94 9.51 14.09
CA PHE A 228 25.11 9.61 13.21
C PHE A 228 25.48 8.27 12.54
N ALA A 229 24.70 7.21 12.76
CA ALA A 229 25.03 5.83 12.39
C ALA A 229 25.45 5.64 10.92
N GLU A 230 24.88 6.39 9.97
CA GLU A 230 25.22 6.29 8.55
C GLU A 230 26.67 6.71 8.23
N HIS A 231 27.32 7.44 9.14
CA HIS A 231 28.69 7.96 9.00
C HIS A 231 29.69 7.31 9.96
N LEU A 232 29.26 6.34 10.76
CA LEU A 232 30.06 5.70 11.80
C LEU A 232 30.30 4.22 11.49
N ASN A 233 31.36 3.67 12.08
CA ASN A 233 31.62 2.23 12.11
C ASN A 233 31.86 1.77 13.55
N PHE A 234 31.89 0.45 13.75
CA PHE A 234 32.01 -0.12 15.09
C PHE A 234 33.29 0.19 15.82
N ASP A 235 34.42 0.17 15.12
CA ASP A 235 35.73 0.43 15.70
C ASP A 235 35.87 1.87 16.19
N TYR A 236 35.10 2.77 15.57
CA TYR A 236 35.07 4.19 15.90
C TYR A 236 34.27 4.50 17.17
N VAL A 237 33.23 3.73 17.47
CA VAL A 237 32.36 3.97 18.63
C VAL A 237 32.96 3.31 19.88
N ALA A 238 34.14 3.77 20.29
CA ALA A 238 34.92 3.22 21.39
C ALA A 238 34.39 3.65 22.78
N HIS A 239 33.19 3.19 23.17
CA HIS A 239 32.64 3.38 24.52
C HIS A 239 32.29 2.07 25.22
N THR A 240 32.41 2.06 26.55
CA THR A 240 31.93 0.96 27.40
C THR A 240 30.41 1.02 27.54
N PHE A 241 29.71 0.56 26.52
CA PHE A 241 28.27 0.31 26.58
C PHE A 241 27.97 -0.93 27.41
N ASP A 242 26.88 -0.89 28.19
CA ASP A 242 26.24 -2.09 28.73
C ASP A 242 25.71 -2.97 27.60
N ASP A 243 25.31 -4.21 27.94
CA ASP A 243 24.94 -5.21 26.95
C ASP A 243 23.75 -4.78 26.07
N VAL A 244 22.75 -4.08 26.63
CA VAL A 244 21.58 -3.60 25.85
C VAL A 244 22.00 -2.48 24.91
N SER A 245 22.79 -1.55 25.40
CA SER A 245 23.31 -0.44 24.61
C SER A 245 24.19 -0.94 23.45
N ARG A 246 25.00 -1.98 23.66
CA ARG A 246 25.76 -2.64 22.57
C ARG A 246 24.86 -3.21 21.49
N MET A 247 23.72 -3.83 21.87
CA MET A 247 22.75 -4.33 20.91
C MET A 247 22.14 -3.21 20.07
N ILE A 248 21.79 -2.09 20.71
CA ILE A 248 21.24 -0.90 20.03
C ILE A 248 22.27 -0.32 19.05
N VAL A 249 23.53 -0.19 19.48
CA VAL A 249 24.64 0.27 18.62
C VAL A 249 24.85 -0.69 17.45
N LEU A 250 24.83 -2.00 17.68
CA LEU A 250 24.91 -3.02 16.62
C LEU A 250 23.81 -2.93 15.61
N ARG A 251 22.58 -2.76 16.06
CA ARG A 251 21.44 -2.55 15.19
C ARG A 251 21.63 -1.29 14.35
N SER A 252 22.00 -0.16 14.97
CA SER A 252 22.16 1.12 14.28
C SER A 252 23.30 1.11 13.27
N LEU A 253 24.42 0.46 13.58
CA LEU A 253 25.58 0.34 12.70
C LEU A 253 25.52 -0.90 11.79
N SER A 254 24.37 -1.58 11.70
CA SER A 254 24.22 -2.83 10.93
C SER A 254 24.52 -2.68 9.44
N ARG A 255 24.54 -1.47 8.88
CA ARG A 255 24.93 -1.22 7.49
C ARG A 255 26.44 -1.12 7.27
N SER A 256 27.23 -1.03 8.34
CA SER A 256 28.69 -0.98 8.26
C SER A 256 29.28 -2.35 7.88
N GLN A 257 30.45 -2.33 7.25
CA GLN A 257 31.19 -3.55 6.87
C GLN A 257 31.96 -4.09 8.09
N GLU A 258 32.32 -5.38 8.06
CA GLU A 258 33.22 -6.03 9.03
C GLU A 258 32.71 -6.14 10.49
N ILE A 259 31.40 -6.30 10.67
CA ILE A 259 30.78 -6.39 12.02
C ILE A 259 30.57 -7.83 12.54
N ASP A 260 31.13 -8.84 11.88
CA ASP A 260 30.88 -10.25 12.18
C ASP A 260 31.29 -10.66 13.61
N VAL A 261 32.38 -10.07 14.13
CA VAL A 261 32.87 -10.32 15.50
C VAL A 261 31.87 -9.78 16.53
N GLN A 262 31.36 -8.58 16.29
CA GLN A 262 30.40 -7.91 17.17
C GLN A 262 29.04 -8.61 17.11
N ILE A 263 28.62 -9.09 15.93
CA ILE A 263 27.46 -9.98 15.79
C ILE A 263 27.67 -11.23 16.65
N ALA A 264 28.81 -11.91 16.52
CA ALA A 264 29.06 -13.14 17.28
C ALA A 264 29.06 -12.90 18.79
N GLU A 265 29.69 -11.82 19.28
CA GLU A 265 29.71 -11.45 20.70
C GLU A 265 28.29 -11.22 21.24
N VAL A 266 27.52 -10.36 20.56
CA VAL A 266 26.16 -10.00 21.00
C VAL A 266 25.22 -11.19 20.92
N MET A 267 25.27 -11.97 19.85
CA MET A 267 24.43 -13.16 19.68
C MET A 267 24.74 -14.22 20.74
N SER A 268 26.01 -14.46 21.07
CA SER A 268 26.39 -15.40 22.14
C SER A 268 25.90 -14.95 23.51
N LYS A 269 25.95 -13.65 23.83
CA LYS A 269 25.37 -13.11 25.07
C LYS A 269 23.85 -13.27 25.12
N LEU A 270 23.16 -13.03 23.99
CA LEU A 270 21.72 -13.23 23.88
C LEU A 270 21.31 -14.69 24.09
N GLU A 271 22.10 -15.65 23.58
CA GLU A 271 21.86 -17.08 23.80
C GLU A 271 22.03 -17.48 25.27
N ILE A 272 23.05 -16.93 25.95
CA ILE A 272 23.23 -17.13 27.40
C ILE A 272 22.02 -16.56 28.14
N PHE A 273 21.63 -15.32 27.85
CA PHE A 273 20.46 -14.69 28.47
C PHE A 273 19.18 -15.50 28.25
N ARG A 274 18.95 -16.01 27.04
CA ARG A 274 17.82 -16.88 26.70
C ARG A 274 17.85 -18.19 27.48
N THR A 275 19.02 -18.79 27.63
CA THR A 275 19.18 -20.07 28.37
C THR A 275 18.89 -19.89 29.85
N ASP A 276 19.36 -18.79 30.45
CA ASP A 276 19.19 -18.49 31.87
C ASP A 276 17.78 -17.97 32.20
N ASN A 277 17.10 -17.34 31.23
CA ASN A 277 15.82 -16.64 31.43
C ASN A 277 14.74 -17.03 30.41
N LEU A 278 14.65 -18.30 30.02
CA LEU A 278 13.80 -18.76 28.91
C LEU A 278 12.35 -18.27 28.96
N SER A 279 11.68 -18.36 30.12
CA SER A 279 10.28 -17.91 30.26
C SER A 279 10.10 -16.40 30.07
N ARG A 280 11.09 -15.61 30.52
CA ARG A 280 11.10 -14.15 30.31
C ARG A 280 11.39 -13.84 28.85
N PHE A 281 12.44 -14.45 28.29
CA PHE A 281 12.82 -14.26 26.89
C PHE A 281 11.66 -14.57 25.95
N ASN A 282 10.93 -15.66 26.19
CA ASN A 282 9.77 -16.07 25.41
C ASN A 282 8.51 -15.24 25.68
N CYS A 283 8.55 -14.26 26.58
CA CYS A 283 7.42 -13.39 26.93
C CYS A 283 6.17 -14.16 27.39
N GLU A 284 6.33 -15.20 28.22
CA GLU A 284 5.19 -15.96 28.77
C GLU A 284 4.25 -15.09 29.63
N SER A 285 4.77 -14.01 30.20
CA SER A 285 4.00 -12.93 30.80
C SER A 285 4.64 -11.58 30.48
N PHE A 286 3.86 -10.52 30.35
CA PHE A 286 4.38 -9.15 30.23
C PHE A 286 4.57 -8.45 31.59
N LYS A 287 4.63 -9.21 32.68
CA LYS A 287 5.06 -8.73 34.01
C LYS A 287 6.59 -8.84 34.13
N ILE A 288 7.29 -8.30 33.14
CA ILE A 288 8.76 -8.33 33.05
C ILE A 288 9.30 -7.00 33.57
N ASP A 289 10.45 -7.02 34.24
CA ASP A 289 11.16 -5.79 34.58
C ASP A 289 11.64 -5.05 33.32
N TRP A 290 11.80 -3.73 33.43
CA TRP A 290 12.15 -2.88 32.29
C TRP A 290 13.42 -3.32 31.58
N GLN A 291 14.48 -3.69 32.31
CA GLN A 291 15.77 -4.06 31.74
C GLN A 291 15.65 -5.34 30.90
N SER A 292 15.01 -6.38 31.44
CA SER A 292 14.76 -7.62 30.72
C SER A 292 13.86 -7.41 29.50
N TYR A 293 12.83 -6.56 29.61
CA TYR A 293 11.98 -6.21 28.47
C TYR A 293 12.77 -5.50 27.36
N GLN A 294 13.67 -4.58 27.70
CA GLN A 294 14.53 -3.89 26.74
C GLN A 294 15.47 -4.86 26.00
N ILE A 295 16.06 -5.83 26.70
CA ILE A 295 16.88 -6.88 26.05
C ILE A 295 16.06 -7.59 24.97
N ILE A 296 14.84 -8.00 25.30
CA ILE A 296 13.99 -8.78 24.38
C ILE A 296 13.52 -7.92 23.20
N LEU A 297 13.06 -6.69 23.47
CA LEU A 297 12.63 -5.75 22.45
C LEU A 297 13.78 -5.42 21.48
N GLU A 298 14.95 -5.12 22.01
CA GLU A 298 16.11 -4.77 21.20
C GLU A 298 16.71 -5.99 20.47
N ALA A 299 16.55 -7.20 21.02
CA ALA A 299 16.85 -8.44 20.30
C ALA A 299 15.95 -8.59 19.07
N ALA A 300 14.64 -8.39 19.20
CA ALA A 300 13.71 -8.47 18.06
C ALA A 300 14.05 -7.43 16.97
N ARG A 301 14.41 -6.20 17.37
CA ARG A 301 14.81 -5.14 16.43
C ARG A 301 16.15 -5.42 15.76
N LEU A 302 17.13 -5.91 16.51
CA LEU A 302 18.43 -6.33 15.98
C LEU A 302 18.26 -7.48 14.99
N PHE A 303 17.50 -8.52 15.35
CA PHE A 303 17.23 -9.66 14.46
C PHE A 303 16.64 -9.20 13.12
N ASN A 304 15.72 -8.23 13.16
CA ASN A 304 15.13 -7.68 11.95
C ASN A 304 16.19 -7.03 11.03
N GLU A 305 17.11 -6.22 11.57
CA GLU A 305 18.17 -5.60 10.77
C GLU A 305 19.23 -6.61 10.30
N LEU A 306 19.55 -7.62 11.12
CA LEU A 306 20.43 -8.72 10.70
C LEU A 306 19.83 -9.55 9.55
N VAL A 307 18.52 -9.81 9.57
CA VAL A 307 17.84 -10.51 8.46
C VAL A 307 17.87 -9.66 7.17
N LYS A 308 17.71 -8.34 7.27
CA LYS A 308 17.74 -7.46 6.09
C LYS A 308 19.14 -7.34 5.47
N HIS A 309 20.17 -7.21 6.30
CA HIS A 309 21.50 -6.79 5.83
C HIS A 309 22.56 -7.90 5.87
N HIS A 310 22.41 -8.90 6.75
CA HIS A 310 23.47 -9.89 7.05
C HIS A 310 23.01 -11.35 6.97
N PHE A 311 21.79 -11.64 6.51
CA PHE A 311 21.24 -13.01 6.52
C PHE A 311 22.14 -14.06 5.83
N ASP A 312 22.92 -13.64 4.85
CA ASP A 312 23.80 -14.55 4.11
C ASP A 312 25.12 -14.86 4.80
N SER A 313 25.63 -13.96 5.65
CA SER A 313 26.82 -14.20 6.49
C SER A 313 26.48 -14.89 7.81
N LEU A 314 25.23 -14.82 8.28
CA LEU A 314 24.81 -15.45 9.53
C LEU A 314 25.01 -16.96 9.52
N SER A 315 25.57 -17.47 10.63
CA SER A 315 25.65 -18.91 10.89
C SER A 315 24.26 -19.53 10.99
N ARG A 316 24.15 -20.83 10.66
CA ARG A 316 22.88 -21.56 10.76
C ARG A 316 22.26 -21.48 12.17
N ARG A 317 23.11 -21.59 13.20
CA ARG A 317 22.73 -21.46 14.61
C ARG A 317 22.02 -20.13 14.90
N TYR A 318 22.52 -19.02 14.36
CA TYR A 318 21.93 -17.70 14.56
C TYR A 318 20.63 -17.52 13.78
N ILE A 319 20.54 -18.07 12.56
CA ILE A 319 19.30 -18.07 11.79
C ILE A 319 18.21 -18.85 12.54
N ASP A 320 18.55 -20.03 13.09
CA ASP A 320 17.61 -20.84 13.88
C ASP A 320 17.15 -20.08 15.14
N LEU A 321 18.05 -19.41 15.87
CA LEU A 321 17.69 -18.59 17.02
C LEU A 321 16.69 -17.49 16.65
N ILE A 322 16.89 -16.81 15.52
CA ILE A 322 16.01 -15.74 15.05
C ILE A 322 14.61 -16.29 14.72
N VAL A 323 14.55 -17.37 13.95
CA VAL A 323 13.28 -17.98 13.51
C VAL A 323 12.52 -18.59 14.68
N ILE A 324 13.20 -19.29 15.60
CA ILE A 324 12.59 -19.87 16.80
C ILE A 324 12.07 -18.77 17.72
N SER A 325 12.84 -17.71 17.95
CA SER A 325 12.39 -16.56 18.73
C SER A 325 11.13 -15.93 18.15
N LEU A 326 11.06 -15.76 16.81
CA LEU A 326 9.83 -15.29 16.15
C LEU A 326 8.64 -16.22 16.43
N ALA A 327 8.82 -17.53 16.24
CA ALA A 327 7.76 -18.52 16.44
C ALA A 327 7.27 -18.56 17.91
N GLU A 328 8.12 -18.26 18.88
CA GLU A 328 7.75 -18.22 20.31
C GLU A 328 7.10 -16.90 20.71
N TRP A 329 7.57 -15.76 20.20
CA TRP A 329 7.05 -14.45 20.58
C TRP A 329 5.67 -14.17 20.01
N LEU A 330 5.44 -14.52 18.75
CA LEU A 330 4.22 -14.21 18.01
C LEU A 330 2.92 -14.68 18.70
N PRO A 331 2.77 -15.94 19.16
CA PRO A 331 1.57 -16.38 19.87
C PRO A 331 1.35 -15.64 21.21
N ARG A 332 2.41 -15.20 21.88
CA ARG A 332 2.28 -14.43 23.14
C ARG A 332 1.76 -13.03 22.87
N LEU A 333 2.18 -12.40 21.77
CA LEU A 333 1.66 -11.08 21.39
C LEU A 333 0.16 -11.10 21.12
N VAL A 334 -0.39 -12.20 20.57
CA VAL A 334 -1.84 -12.37 20.40
C VAL A 334 -2.56 -12.23 21.75
N GLN A 335 -2.04 -12.84 22.80
CA GLN A 335 -2.64 -12.85 24.14
C GLN A 335 -2.64 -11.47 24.80
N PHE A 336 -1.59 -10.67 24.57
CA PHE A 336 -1.35 -9.41 25.28
C PHE A 336 -1.50 -8.15 24.41
N CYS A 337 -2.01 -8.30 23.18
CA CYS A 337 -2.08 -7.22 22.18
C CYS A 337 -2.82 -5.94 22.63
N LYS A 338 -3.72 -6.05 23.62
CA LYS A 338 -4.45 -4.90 24.19
C LYS A 338 -3.64 -4.07 25.20
N THR A 339 -2.43 -4.50 25.56
CA THR A 339 -1.61 -3.83 26.57
C THR A 339 -0.69 -2.82 25.90
N GLU A 340 -0.74 -1.54 26.29
CA GLU A 340 0.06 -0.46 25.67
C GLU A 340 1.58 -0.73 25.70
N LYS A 341 2.10 -1.29 26.81
CA LYS A 341 3.53 -1.65 26.93
C LYS A 341 3.98 -2.68 25.88
N VAL A 342 3.07 -3.39 25.23
CA VAL A 342 3.37 -4.45 24.26
C VAL A 342 3.49 -3.90 22.83
N GLN A 343 3.01 -2.68 22.58
CA GLN A 343 3.02 -2.09 21.24
C GLN A 343 4.40 -2.05 20.56
N PRO A 344 5.51 -1.63 21.23
CA PRO A 344 6.84 -1.65 20.61
C PRO A 344 7.26 -3.06 20.18
N MET A 345 6.93 -4.07 20.99
CA MET A 345 7.24 -5.47 20.71
C MET A 345 6.41 -6.01 19.53
N ILE A 346 5.13 -5.63 19.42
CA ILE A 346 4.30 -5.97 18.25
C ILE A 346 4.92 -5.44 16.97
N ILE A 347 5.35 -4.18 16.98
CA ILE A 347 5.98 -3.54 15.81
C ILE A 347 7.29 -4.25 15.46
N ALA A 348 8.16 -4.49 16.44
CA ALA A 348 9.45 -5.14 16.22
C ALA A 348 9.31 -6.57 15.66
N VAL A 349 8.44 -7.40 16.26
CA VAL A 349 8.22 -8.79 15.85
C VAL A 349 7.52 -8.88 14.50
N THR A 350 6.58 -7.98 14.20
CA THR A 350 5.93 -7.93 12.89
C THR A 350 6.90 -7.53 11.79
N ASN A 351 7.75 -6.53 12.03
CA ASN A 351 8.79 -6.14 11.07
C ASN A 351 9.79 -7.30 10.84
N LEU A 352 10.19 -8.00 11.90
CA LEU A 352 11.01 -9.20 11.80
C LEU A 352 10.34 -10.27 10.94
N HIS A 353 9.06 -10.55 11.20
CA HIS A 353 8.29 -11.51 10.41
C HIS A 353 8.27 -11.13 8.93
N GLN A 354 7.97 -9.86 8.61
CA GLN A 354 7.94 -9.39 7.24
C GLN A 354 9.31 -9.56 6.56
N SER A 355 10.41 -9.14 7.21
CA SER A 355 11.77 -9.27 6.67
C SER A 355 12.17 -10.73 6.44
N ILE A 356 11.77 -11.65 7.32
CA ILE A 356 12.02 -13.10 7.14
C ILE A 356 11.25 -13.63 5.93
N ILE A 357 9.97 -13.27 5.78
CA ILE A 357 9.16 -13.71 4.64
C ILE A 357 9.71 -13.17 3.31
N GLU A 358 10.07 -11.89 3.26
CA GLU A 358 10.72 -11.28 2.10
C GLU A 358 12.01 -12.04 1.73
N LYS A 359 12.89 -12.28 2.71
CA LYS A 359 14.14 -13.01 2.47
C LYS A 359 13.90 -14.45 2.02
N ILE A 360 12.93 -15.15 2.59
CA ILE A 360 12.59 -16.52 2.19
C ILE A 360 12.05 -16.57 0.77
N ASN A 361 11.20 -15.61 0.38
CA ASN A 361 10.71 -15.51 -0.98
C ASN A 361 11.84 -15.22 -1.98
N ASP A 362 12.81 -14.37 -1.61
CA ASP A 362 14.02 -14.14 -2.41
C ASP A 362 14.86 -15.42 -2.58
N LEU A 363 15.06 -16.18 -1.49
CA LEU A 363 15.80 -17.44 -1.53
C LEU A 363 15.11 -18.49 -2.39
N LYS A 364 13.77 -18.58 -2.32
CA LYS A 364 12.96 -19.48 -3.16
C LYS A 364 13.04 -19.07 -4.63
N THR A 365 12.95 -17.77 -4.93
CA THR A 365 13.02 -17.25 -6.30
C THR A 365 14.40 -17.49 -6.93
N ASN A 366 15.47 -17.31 -6.15
CA ASN A 366 16.84 -17.51 -6.59
C ASN A 366 17.32 -18.97 -6.49
N ASN A 367 16.50 -19.90 -5.98
CA ASN A 367 16.85 -21.30 -5.72
C ASN A 367 18.12 -21.48 -4.84
N THR A 368 18.30 -20.61 -3.86
CA THR A 368 19.45 -20.64 -2.92
C THR A 368 19.03 -21.12 -1.53
N LYS A 369 19.93 -21.79 -0.78
CA LYS A 369 19.66 -22.34 0.57
C LYS A 369 18.39 -23.22 0.63
N ILE A 370 18.19 -24.09 -0.37
CA ILE A 370 16.98 -24.93 -0.56
C ILE A 370 16.62 -25.76 0.68
N VAL A 371 17.63 -26.27 1.41
CA VAL A 371 17.41 -27.05 2.64
C VAL A 371 16.71 -26.20 3.70
N PHE A 372 17.17 -24.97 3.91
CA PHE A 372 16.56 -24.04 4.87
C PHE A 372 15.13 -23.66 4.45
N THR A 373 14.90 -23.33 3.17
CA THR A 373 13.56 -22.96 2.70
C THR A 373 12.56 -24.10 2.86
N LYS A 374 13.02 -25.35 2.68
CA LYS A 374 12.18 -26.54 2.90
C LYS A 374 11.89 -26.76 4.38
N GLU A 375 12.89 -26.67 5.25
CA GLU A 375 12.68 -26.77 6.70
C GLU A 375 11.76 -25.67 7.23
N TRP A 376 11.86 -24.46 6.69
CA TRP A 376 10.91 -23.38 6.98
C TRP A 376 9.48 -23.79 6.64
N ASP A 377 9.26 -24.30 5.42
CA ASP A 377 7.94 -24.73 4.95
C ASP A 377 7.38 -25.89 5.81
N ASP A 378 8.24 -26.83 6.20
CA ASP A 378 7.86 -28.03 6.95
C ASP A 378 7.62 -27.76 8.46
N LEU A 379 8.36 -26.83 9.08
CA LEU A 379 8.38 -26.65 10.54
C LEU A 379 7.74 -25.35 11.04
N PHE A 380 7.88 -24.25 10.29
CA PHE A 380 7.62 -22.90 10.82
C PHE A 380 6.48 -22.17 10.09
N ALA A 381 6.41 -22.29 8.77
CA ALA A 381 5.54 -21.48 7.91
C ALA A 381 4.08 -21.51 8.36
N GLU A 382 3.51 -22.70 8.60
CA GLU A 382 2.11 -22.84 9.00
C GLU A 382 1.82 -22.26 10.39
N GLY A 383 2.70 -22.50 11.37
CA GLY A 383 2.53 -22.00 12.74
C GLY A 383 2.61 -20.48 12.81
N ILE A 384 3.67 -19.92 12.22
CA ILE A 384 3.90 -18.47 12.18
C ILE A 384 2.79 -17.76 11.41
N GLN A 385 2.33 -18.32 10.27
CA GLN A 385 1.22 -17.74 9.53
C GLN A 385 -0.08 -17.78 10.34
N ASN A 386 -0.32 -18.85 11.10
CA ASN A 386 -1.49 -18.96 11.97
C ASN A 386 -1.52 -17.87 13.03
N ASP A 387 -0.40 -17.69 13.75
CA ASP A 387 -0.33 -16.73 14.85
C ASP A 387 -0.29 -15.28 14.33
N SER A 388 0.29 -15.05 13.14
CA SER A 388 0.25 -13.75 12.46
C SER A 388 -1.19 -13.34 12.14
N VAL A 389 -1.99 -14.26 11.60
CA VAL A 389 -3.40 -14.00 11.29
C VAL A 389 -4.22 -13.79 12.56
N LYS A 390 -3.96 -14.55 13.63
CA LYS A 390 -4.61 -14.34 14.93
C LYS A 390 -4.29 -12.98 15.53
N LEU A 391 -3.02 -12.55 15.45
CA LEU A 391 -2.59 -11.23 15.91
C LEU A 391 -3.29 -10.13 15.11
N TRP A 392 -3.34 -10.28 13.78
CA TRP A 392 -4.04 -9.35 12.90
C TRP A 392 -5.53 -9.26 13.26
N LEU A 393 -6.22 -10.39 13.47
CA LEU A 393 -7.63 -10.40 13.87
C LEU A 393 -7.86 -9.77 15.25
N ALA A 394 -6.95 -9.96 16.20
CA ALA A 394 -7.04 -9.38 17.53
C ALA A 394 -6.86 -7.85 17.52
N LEU A 395 -5.91 -7.35 16.71
CA LEU A 395 -5.68 -5.94 16.48
C LEU A 395 -6.84 -5.30 15.71
N ALA A 396 -7.35 -5.96 14.66
CA ALA A 396 -8.51 -5.51 13.89
C ALA A 396 -9.72 -5.25 14.80
N GLY A 397 -10.02 -6.17 15.72
CA GLY A 397 -11.09 -5.99 16.70
C GLY A 397 -10.84 -4.79 17.63
N SER A 398 -9.59 -4.64 18.09
CA SER A 398 -9.23 -3.59 19.06
C SER A 398 -9.26 -2.19 18.43
N PHE A 399 -8.79 -2.04 17.19
CA PHE A 399 -8.88 -0.76 16.46
C PHE A 399 -10.30 -0.39 16.06
N LYS A 400 -11.14 -1.38 15.78
CA LYS A 400 -12.57 -1.14 15.50
C LYS A 400 -13.29 -0.55 16.72
N ASP A 401 -12.97 -1.03 17.91
CA ASP A 401 -13.54 -0.50 19.16
C ASP A 401 -13.06 0.95 19.43
N LEU A 402 -11.84 1.28 18.98
CA LEU A 402 -11.19 2.59 19.21
C LEU A 402 -11.42 3.61 18.09
N GLU A 403 -12.11 3.27 17.01
CA GLU A 403 -12.19 4.07 15.77
C GLU A 403 -12.57 5.54 16.00
N LYS A 404 -13.40 5.83 17.01
CA LYS A 404 -13.87 7.19 17.32
C LYS A 404 -12.93 8.01 18.21
N SER A 405 -11.89 7.40 18.77
CA SER A 405 -11.00 8.00 19.77
C SER A 405 -9.56 7.54 19.61
N ILE A 406 -9.08 7.44 18.36
CA ILE A 406 -7.69 7.03 18.11
C ILE A 406 -6.73 8.17 18.42
N GLU A 407 -5.85 7.92 19.38
CA GLU A 407 -4.73 8.80 19.71
C GLU A 407 -3.61 8.71 18.65
N LEU A 408 -2.89 9.82 18.39
CA LEU A 408 -1.79 9.84 17.44
C LEU A 408 -0.66 8.85 17.81
N THR A 409 -0.48 8.59 19.09
CA THR A 409 0.46 7.59 19.64
C THR A 409 0.23 6.18 19.11
N ASN A 410 -1.01 5.84 18.70
CA ASN A 410 -1.35 4.53 18.13
C ASN A 410 -1.07 4.41 16.63
N LEU A 411 -0.84 5.52 15.92
CA LEU A 411 -0.62 5.50 14.46
C LEU A 411 0.56 4.61 14.01
N PRO A 412 1.74 4.61 14.67
CA PRO A 412 2.82 3.69 14.32
C PRO A 412 2.41 2.22 14.37
N LEU A 413 1.60 1.84 15.37
CA LEU A 413 1.06 0.48 15.49
C LEU A 413 0.03 0.20 14.39
N MET A 414 -0.83 1.16 14.04
CA MET A 414 -1.78 1.02 12.94
C MET A 414 -1.08 0.83 11.59
N TYR A 415 0.01 1.55 11.35
CA TYR A 415 0.81 1.38 10.13
C TYR A 415 1.41 -0.03 10.05
N CYS A 416 1.90 -0.53 11.19
CA CYS A 416 2.38 -1.91 11.32
C CYS A 416 1.24 -2.92 11.07
N PHE A 417 0.07 -2.72 11.69
CA PHE A 417 -1.11 -3.56 11.48
C PHE A 417 -1.51 -3.65 10.01
N ALA A 418 -1.46 -2.53 9.29
CA ALA A 418 -1.78 -2.49 7.87
C ALA A 418 -0.71 -3.15 6.98
N SER A 419 0.57 -3.19 7.40
CA SER A 419 1.62 -3.89 6.66
C SER A 419 1.65 -5.40 6.95
N MET A 420 1.14 -5.88 8.09
CA MET A 420 1.05 -7.32 8.41
C MET A 420 0.42 -8.16 7.30
N ALA A 421 -0.60 -7.62 6.63
CA ALA A 421 -1.32 -8.34 5.57
C ALA A 421 -0.46 -8.60 4.32
N ASN A 422 0.65 -7.87 4.13
CA ASN A 422 1.57 -8.08 3.01
C ASN A 422 2.29 -9.44 3.10
N SER A 423 2.47 -9.98 4.30
CA SER A 423 3.13 -11.27 4.52
C SER A 423 2.16 -12.45 4.52
N PHE A 424 0.89 -12.26 4.16
CA PHE A 424 -0.11 -13.32 4.19
C PHE A 424 0.07 -14.30 3.03
N ASP A 425 0.27 -15.57 3.36
CA ASP A 425 0.26 -16.68 2.39
C ASP A 425 -1.13 -17.33 2.34
N TYR A 426 -1.85 -17.16 1.23
CA TYR A 426 -3.17 -17.74 1.04
C TYR A 426 -3.15 -19.28 1.09
N GLN A 427 -2.11 -19.94 0.62
CA GLN A 427 -2.06 -21.41 0.62
C GLN A 427 -2.11 -21.97 2.03
N LEU A 428 -1.42 -21.31 2.96
CA LEU A 428 -1.38 -21.68 4.37
C LEU A 428 -2.67 -21.27 5.11
N ILE A 429 -3.25 -20.10 4.80
CA ILE A 429 -4.50 -19.65 5.43
C ILE A 429 -5.68 -20.56 5.07
N PHE A 430 -5.73 -21.03 3.82
CA PHE A 430 -6.82 -21.88 3.32
C PHE A 430 -6.60 -23.38 3.62
N LYS A 431 -5.45 -23.78 4.16
CA LYS A 431 -5.20 -25.15 4.61
C LYS A 431 -6.27 -25.58 5.62
N LYS A 432 -6.78 -26.80 5.44
CA LYS A 432 -7.88 -27.36 6.25
C LYS A 432 -7.56 -27.24 7.74
N SER A 433 -8.41 -26.53 8.47
CA SER A 433 -8.34 -26.35 9.92
C SER A 433 -9.59 -26.95 10.56
N GLU A 434 -9.44 -27.47 11.78
CA GLU A 434 -10.57 -27.92 12.61
C GLU A 434 -11.40 -26.74 13.16
N GLU A 435 -10.89 -25.51 13.08
CA GLU A 435 -11.57 -24.29 13.53
C GLU A 435 -12.85 -24.01 12.72
N LYS A 436 -13.95 -23.73 13.42
CA LYS A 436 -15.24 -23.33 12.84
C LYS A 436 -15.68 -21.98 13.43
N PRO A 437 -15.86 -20.91 12.62
CA PRO A 437 -15.63 -20.83 11.18
C PRO A 437 -14.13 -20.87 10.80
N PRO A 438 -13.78 -21.25 9.55
CA PRO A 438 -12.39 -21.32 9.12
C PRO A 438 -11.73 -19.94 9.13
N ARG A 439 -10.40 -19.92 9.29
CA ARG A 439 -9.58 -18.70 9.45
C ARG A 439 -9.79 -17.68 8.34
N TRP A 440 -9.72 -18.10 7.07
CA TRP A 440 -9.97 -17.22 5.91
C TRP A 440 -11.33 -16.52 5.99
N SER A 441 -12.37 -17.19 6.51
CA SER A 441 -13.72 -16.63 6.61
C SER A 441 -13.79 -15.54 7.69
N ARG A 442 -13.04 -15.69 8.79
CA ARG A 442 -12.90 -14.64 9.81
C ARG A 442 -12.18 -13.43 9.24
N VAL A 443 -11.06 -13.62 8.53
CA VAL A 443 -10.33 -12.52 7.89
C VAL A 443 -11.19 -11.82 6.84
N LEU A 444 -11.92 -12.57 6.00
CA LEU A 444 -12.87 -12.00 5.04
C LEU A 444 -13.96 -11.16 5.72
N LYS A 445 -14.53 -11.66 6.83
CA LYS A 445 -15.57 -10.93 7.58
C LYS A 445 -15.03 -9.63 8.17
N GLU A 446 -13.90 -9.69 8.88
CA GLU A 446 -13.31 -8.51 9.52
C GLU A 446 -12.82 -7.50 8.48
N SER A 447 -12.18 -7.95 7.40
CA SER A 447 -11.73 -7.07 6.32
C SER A 447 -12.90 -6.36 5.64
N ARG A 448 -14.00 -7.07 5.35
CA ARG A 448 -15.22 -6.41 4.80
C ARG A 448 -15.77 -5.33 5.74
N SER A 449 -15.72 -5.54 7.05
CA SER A 449 -16.15 -4.54 8.03
C SER A 449 -15.22 -3.34 8.11
N LEU A 450 -13.91 -3.55 7.97
CA LEU A 450 -12.90 -2.49 8.08
C LEU A 450 -12.75 -1.67 6.78
N LEU A 451 -13.15 -2.22 5.62
CA LEU A 451 -13.16 -1.51 4.33
C LEU A 451 -14.00 -0.23 4.35
N THR A 452 -15.05 -0.17 5.17
CA THR A 452 -15.94 1.00 5.29
C THR A 452 -15.66 1.83 6.53
N SER A 453 -14.50 1.64 7.17
CA SER A 453 -14.07 2.45 8.30
C SER A 453 -13.88 3.92 7.89
N SER A 454 -14.09 4.84 8.82
CA SER A 454 -13.73 6.26 8.72
C SER A 454 -12.23 6.52 8.65
N LEU A 455 -11.39 5.51 8.91
CA LEU A 455 -9.94 5.63 8.96
C LEU A 455 -9.29 4.95 7.76
N THR A 456 -8.61 5.75 6.92
CA THR A 456 -7.91 5.25 5.73
C THR A 456 -6.94 4.11 6.04
N THR A 457 -6.20 4.17 7.14
CA THR A 457 -5.24 3.11 7.53
C THR A 457 -5.93 1.76 7.73
N LEU A 458 -7.14 1.74 8.32
CA LEU A 458 -7.91 0.51 8.52
C LEU A 458 -8.50 -0.01 7.21
N GLN A 459 -8.97 0.89 6.35
CA GLN A 459 -9.43 0.53 4.99
C GLN A 459 -8.30 -0.12 4.18
N LEU A 460 -7.08 0.44 4.23
CA LEU A 460 -5.92 -0.09 3.52
C LEU A 460 -5.45 -1.43 4.10
N ALA A 461 -5.47 -1.59 5.43
CA ALA A 461 -5.18 -2.87 6.08
C ALA A 461 -6.13 -3.98 5.60
N ALA A 462 -7.43 -3.68 5.57
CA ALA A 462 -8.46 -4.58 5.09
C ALA A 462 -8.32 -4.91 3.60
N TYR A 463 -8.06 -3.90 2.77
CA TYR A 463 -7.83 -4.07 1.35
C TYR A 463 -6.63 -5.00 1.10
N LYS A 464 -5.49 -4.76 1.74
CA LYS A 464 -4.29 -5.61 1.60
C LYS A 464 -4.55 -7.05 2.04
N ALA A 465 -5.29 -7.25 3.14
CA ALA A 465 -5.69 -8.59 3.60
C ALA A 465 -6.62 -9.29 2.60
N LEU A 466 -7.55 -8.56 1.97
CA LEU A 466 -8.41 -9.15 0.94
C LEU A 466 -7.62 -9.51 -0.31
N MET A 467 -6.75 -8.61 -0.78
CA MET A 467 -5.93 -8.85 -1.98
C MET A 467 -5.05 -10.08 -1.85
N SER A 468 -4.51 -10.35 -0.66
CA SER A 468 -3.72 -11.56 -0.40
C SER A 468 -4.58 -12.83 -0.37
N LEU A 469 -5.86 -12.75 0.02
CA LEU A 469 -6.77 -13.91 0.05
C LEU A 469 -7.39 -14.26 -1.30
N ILE A 470 -7.45 -13.33 -2.27
CA ILE A 470 -8.16 -13.50 -3.55
C ILE A 470 -7.91 -14.87 -4.23
N PRO A 471 -6.67 -15.36 -4.39
CA PRO A 471 -6.44 -16.63 -5.07
C PRO A 471 -7.18 -17.81 -4.42
N GLY A 472 -7.19 -17.89 -3.09
CA GLY A 472 -7.92 -18.92 -2.35
C GLY A 472 -9.44 -18.72 -2.38
N LEU A 473 -9.91 -17.46 -2.38
CA LEU A 473 -11.36 -17.18 -2.50
C LEU A 473 -11.89 -17.62 -3.87
N VAL A 474 -11.15 -17.36 -4.94
CA VAL A 474 -11.46 -17.81 -6.30
C VAL A 474 -11.49 -19.34 -6.39
N GLU A 475 -10.57 -20.03 -5.71
CA GLU A 475 -10.56 -21.50 -5.68
C GLU A 475 -11.83 -22.06 -5.03
N ILE A 476 -12.28 -21.49 -3.90
CA ILE A 476 -13.53 -21.89 -3.25
C ILE A 476 -14.73 -21.72 -4.18
N ASP A 477 -14.85 -20.56 -4.81
CA ASP A 477 -15.97 -20.28 -5.72
C ASP A 477 -15.90 -21.16 -6.97
N SER A 478 -14.70 -21.42 -7.50
CA SER A 478 -14.50 -22.32 -8.65
C SER A 478 -14.97 -23.74 -8.32
N ILE A 479 -14.58 -24.27 -7.15
CA ILE A 479 -15.03 -25.58 -6.69
C ILE A 479 -16.56 -25.61 -6.57
N ALA A 480 -17.17 -24.57 -5.96
CA ALA A 480 -18.62 -24.52 -5.78
C ALA A 480 -19.39 -24.52 -7.11
N VAL A 481 -18.87 -23.81 -8.12
CA VAL A 481 -19.45 -23.79 -9.48
C VAL A 481 -19.26 -25.13 -10.17
N ASP A 482 -18.06 -25.72 -10.12
CA ASP A 482 -17.75 -26.99 -10.79
C ASP A 482 -18.55 -28.17 -10.20
N THR A 483 -18.75 -28.20 -8.89
CA THR A 483 -19.53 -29.25 -8.22
C THR A 483 -21.04 -29.00 -8.23
N ASN A 484 -21.48 -27.81 -8.69
CA ASN A 484 -22.87 -27.34 -8.56
C ASN A 484 -23.40 -27.41 -7.12
N THR A 485 -22.52 -27.28 -6.13
CA THR A 485 -22.91 -27.22 -4.71
C THR A 485 -22.71 -25.80 -4.21
N PRO A 486 -23.76 -24.96 -4.21
CA PRO A 486 -23.64 -23.61 -3.70
C PRO A 486 -23.25 -23.65 -2.22
N ASN A 487 -22.33 -22.77 -1.82
CA ASN A 487 -22.04 -22.56 -0.41
C ASN A 487 -23.33 -22.10 0.30
N LYS A 488 -23.42 -22.30 1.62
CA LYS A 488 -24.58 -21.87 2.43
C LYS A 488 -24.97 -20.40 2.24
N HIS A 489 -24.03 -19.55 1.82
CA HIS A 489 -24.20 -18.11 1.64
C HIS A 489 -24.00 -17.64 0.19
N GLY A 490 -24.10 -18.55 -0.80
CA GLY A 490 -23.81 -18.22 -2.20
C GLY A 490 -22.32 -18.08 -2.49
N LEU A 491 -21.96 -17.51 -3.64
CA LEU A 491 -20.55 -17.30 -3.99
C LEU A 491 -19.92 -16.26 -3.05
N ILE A 492 -18.62 -16.37 -2.77
CA ILE A 492 -17.89 -15.39 -1.97
C ILE A 492 -18.01 -14.00 -2.58
N PHE A 493 -18.01 -13.92 -3.91
CA PHE A 493 -18.24 -12.69 -4.66
C PHE A 493 -19.52 -11.94 -4.23
N GLU A 494 -20.60 -12.68 -3.97
CA GLU A 494 -21.91 -12.12 -3.61
C GLU A 494 -21.91 -11.55 -2.17
N GLN A 495 -20.97 -11.98 -1.33
CA GLN A 495 -20.86 -11.48 0.05
C GLN A 495 -20.42 -10.02 0.13
N PHE A 496 -19.95 -9.42 -0.98
CA PHE A 496 -19.61 -7.99 -1.06
C PHE A 496 -20.83 -7.11 -1.39
N LYS A 497 -22.00 -7.70 -1.69
CA LYS A 497 -23.21 -6.98 -2.12
C LYS A 497 -23.59 -5.84 -1.18
N GLU A 498 -23.77 -6.13 0.11
CA GLU A 498 -24.28 -5.17 1.09
C GLU A 498 -23.37 -3.94 1.20
N ILE A 499 -22.05 -4.17 1.34
CA ILE A 499 -21.08 -3.08 1.45
C ILE A 499 -20.94 -2.30 0.14
N CYS A 500 -21.01 -2.98 -1.01
CA CYS A 500 -20.94 -2.34 -2.32
C CYS A 500 -22.15 -1.42 -2.56
N LEU A 501 -23.37 -1.90 -2.28
CA LEU A 501 -24.60 -1.11 -2.42
C LEU A 501 -24.62 0.06 -1.43
N SER A 502 -24.26 -0.17 -0.16
CA SER A 502 -24.20 0.89 0.84
C SER A 502 -23.25 2.02 0.43
N MET A 503 -22.04 1.70 -0.02
CA MET A 503 -21.10 2.72 -0.49
C MET A 503 -21.57 3.38 -1.79
N GLN A 504 -22.17 2.60 -2.71
CA GLN A 504 -22.72 3.13 -3.95
C GLN A 504 -23.82 4.16 -3.71
N ASP A 505 -24.71 3.94 -2.74
CA ASP A 505 -25.79 4.88 -2.41
C ASP A 505 -25.26 6.20 -1.87
N ILE A 506 -24.22 6.14 -1.02
CA ILE A 506 -23.54 7.34 -0.50
C ILE A 506 -22.89 8.13 -1.65
N ILE A 507 -22.15 7.45 -2.52
CA ILE A 507 -21.45 8.08 -3.65
C ILE A 507 -22.44 8.62 -4.70
N ASN A 508 -23.49 7.88 -5.01
CA ASN A 508 -24.56 8.35 -5.89
C ASN A 508 -25.19 9.65 -5.36
N THR A 509 -25.46 9.69 -4.04
CA THR A 509 -26.02 10.88 -3.38
C THR A 509 -25.05 12.05 -3.43
N MET A 510 -23.76 11.80 -3.16
CA MET A 510 -22.70 12.81 -3.24
C MET A 510 -22.57 13.40 -4.66
N LEU A 511 -22.76 12.59 -5.70
CA LEU A 511 -22.49 12.94 -7.09
C LEU A 511 -23.75 13.32 -7.90
N ILE A 512 -24.95 13.30 -7.31
CA ILE A 512 -26.22 13.41 -8.04
C ILE A 512 -26.36 14.72 -8.83
N GLY A 513 -25.79 15.82 -8.32
CA GLY A 513 -25.85 17.14 -8.94
C GLY A 513 -24.89 17.35 -10.12
N LEU A 514 -23.98 16.42 -10.37
CA LEU A 514 -22.95 16.55 -11.40
C LEU A 514 -23.39 15.93 -12.73
N LYS A 515 -23.21 16.68 -13.81
CA LYS A 515 -23.51 16.23 -15.17
C LYS A 515 -22.41 15.32 -15.68
N LEU A 516 -22.83 14.15 -16.17
CA LEU A 516 -21.93 13.11 -16.64
C LEU A 516 -21.14 13.57 -17.88
N GLY A 517 -19.80 13.56 -17.78
CA GLY A 517 -18.91 13.92 -18.89
C GLY A 517 -18.72 15.42 -19.14
N GLU A 518 -19.37 16.28 -18.35
CA GLU A 518 -19.12 17.73 -18.31
C GLU A 518 -18.45 18.13 -17.00
N ASP A 519 -19.01 17.68 -15.87
CA ASP A 519 -18.51 18.01 -14.55
C ASP A 519 -17.59 16.90 -14.00
N SER A 520 -16.61 17.29 -13.20
CA SER A 520 -15.73 16.39 -12.46
C SER A 520 -15.72 16.74 -10.98
N CYS A 521 -15.94 15.74 -10.13
CA CYS A 521 -15.85 15.84 -8.70
C CYS A 521 -14.41 15.63 -8.24
N HIS A 522 -13.77 16.70 -7.81
CA HIS A 522 -12.46 16.62 -7.18
C HIS A 522 -12.61 16.39 -5.66
N VAL A 523 -12.52 15.13 -5.24
CA VAL A 523 -12.73 14.72 -3.84
C VAL A 523 -11.52 15.10 -2.98
N GLN A 524 -11.71 15.99 -2.01
CA GLN A 524 -10.64 16.48 -1.12
C GLN A 524 -10.25 15.45 -0.06
N PRO A 525 -8.94 15.25 0.23
CA PRO A 525 -8.49 14.34 1.27
C PRO A 525 -8.96 14.78 2.66
N PHE A 526 -8.99 13.83 3.60
CA PHE A 526 -9.39 14.08 5.00
C PHE A 526 -10.84 14.57 5.17
N THR A 527 -11.71 14.18 4.25
CA THR A 527 -13.16 14.40 4.33
C THR A 527 -13.87 13.06 4.42
N ASP A 528 -15.09 13.05 4.95
CA ASP A 528 -15.94 11.85 4.92
C ASP A 528 -16.15 11.35 3.48
N SER A 529 -16.35 12.29 2.54
CA SER A 529 -16.43 12.02 1.10
C SER A 529 -15.22 11.25 0.58
N TYR A 530 -14.00 11.61 1.01
CA TYR A 530 -12.78 10.87 0.64
C TYR A 530 -12.82 9.44 1.16
N ASN A 531 -13.16 9.24 2.43
CA ASN A 531 -13.19 7.92 3.04
C ASN A 531 -14.23 7.00 2.38
N TYR A 532 -15.43 7.52 2.08
CA TYR A 532 -16.46 6.76 1.37
C TYR A 532 -16.05 6.47 -0.08
N THR A 533 -15.42 7.42 -0.77
CA THR A 533 -14.96 7.24 -2.15
C THR A 533 -13.84 6.21 -2.21
N LEU A 534 -12.88 6.26 -1.28
CA LEU A 534 -11.82 5.29 -1.17
C LEU A 534 -12.39 3.89 -0.92
N ALA A 535 -13.27 3.73 0.07
CA ALA A 535 -13.93 2.46 0.35
C ALA A 535 -14.63 1.89 -0.89
N TYR A 536 -15.40 2.72 -1.61
CA TYR A 536 -16.09 2.33 -2.84
C TYR A 536 -15.12 1.81 -3.91
N LEU A 537 -14.03 2.55 -4.17
CA LEU A 537 -13.04 2.17 -5.18
C LEU A 537 -12.24 0.91 -4.78
N LEU A 538 -11.90 0.75 -3.49
CA LEU A 538 -11.22 -0.45 -2.97
C LEU A 538 -12.11 -1.69 -3.11
N ILE A 539 -13.41 -1.59 -2.81
CA ILE A 539 -14.37 -2.69 -3.00
C ILE A 539 -14.40 -3.12 -4.47
N TRP A 540 -14.48 -2.16 -5.39
CA TRP A 540 -14.50 -2.46 -6.83
C TRP A 540 -13.19 -3.05 -7.34
N ASP A 541 -12.04 -2.56 -6.88
CA ASP A 541 -10.75 -3.17 -7.26
C ASP A 541 -10.63 -4.62 -6.75
N VAL A 542 -11.14 -4.93 -5.55
CA VAL A 542 -11.22 -6.31 -5.04
C VAL A 542 -12.14 -7.17 -5.91
N LEU A 543 -13.35 -6.71 -6.23
CA LEU A 543 -14.31 -7.44 -7.08
C LEU A 543 -13.75 -7.69 -8.49
N LEU A 544 -13.13 -6.68 -9.10
CA LEU A 544 -12.54 -6.81 -10.43
C LEU A 544 -11.29 -7.68 -10.42
N THR A 545 -10.52 -7.71 -9.33
CA THR A 545 -9.38 -8.60 -9.18
C THR A 545 -9.83 -10.07 -8.94
N LEU A 546 -10.96 -10.30 -8.26
CA LEU A 546 -11.61 -11.63 -8.23
C LEU A 546 -11.96 -12.10 -9.64
N CYS A 547 -12.54 -11.21 -10.48
CA CYS A 547 -12.77 -11.50 -11.90
C CYS A 547 -11.47 -11.77 -12.66
N GLU A 548 -10.41 -11.00 -12.43
CA GLU A 548 -9.10 -11.17 -13.08
C GLU A 548 -8.52 -12.57 -12.85
N LYS A 549 -8.63 -13.10 -11.62
CA LYS A 549 -8.10 -14.42 -11.24
C LYS A 549 -9.05 -15.58 -11.51
N ALA A 550 -10.33 -15.31 -11.77
CA ALA A 550 -11.33 -16.34 -12.04
C ALA A 550 -11.13 -17.07 -13.38
N THR A 551 -11.55 -18.33 -13.42
CA THR A 551 -11.69 -19.09 -14.67
C THR A 551 -12.76 -18.46 -15.58
N THR A 552 -12.76 -18.79 -16.87
CA THR A 552 -13.74 -18.24 -17.84
C THR A 552 -15.19 -18.51 -17.41
N GLU A 553 -15.48 -19.71 -16.89
CA GLU A 553 -16.82 -20.05 -16.40
C GLU A 553 -17.18 -19.28 -15.12
N LEU A 554 -16.28 -19.23 -14.13
CA LEU A 554 -16.55 -18.49 -12.89
C LEU A 554 -16.72 -16.98 -13.16
N LYS A 555 -15.89 -16.40 -14.04
CA LYS A 555 -16.03 -15.02 -14.50
C LYS A 555 -17.38 -14.76 -15.16
N TYR A 556 -17.90 -15.72 -15.94
CA TYR A 556 -19.24 -15.62 -16.49
C TYR A 556 -20.31 -15.57 -15.38
N GLN A 557 -20.19 -16.39 -14.33
CA GLN A 557 -21.12 -16.37 -13.19
C GLN A 557 -21.07 -15.02 -12.44
N TYR A 558 -19.88 -14.50 -12.15
CA TYR A 558 -19.71 -13.17 -11.55
C TYR A 558 -20.31 -12.07 -12.42
N ALA A 559 -20.06 -12.09 -13.73
CA ALA A 559 -20.63 -11.12 -14.66
C ALA A 559 -22.16 -11.22 -14.76
N ASP A 560 -22.71 -12.44 -14.72
CA ASP A 560 -24.16 -12.64 -14.73
C ASP A 560 -24.82 -12.08 -13.46
N TRP A 561 -24.19 -12.31 -12.30
CA TRP A 561 -24.64 -11.73 -11.03
C TRP A 561 -24.62 -10.19 -11.06
N LEU A 562 -23.50 -9.59 -11.49
CA LEU A 562 -23.38 -8.13 -11.63
C LEU A 562 -24.45 -7.54 -12.57
N ARG A 563 -24.81 -8.28 -13.62
CA ARG A 563 -25.85 -7.90 -14.57
C ARG A 563 -27.24 -7.96 -13.94
N GLN A 564 -27.54 -8.99 -13.15
CA GLN A 564 -28.83 -9.15 -12.48
C GLN A 564 -29.07 -8.08 -11.42
N GLU A 565 -28.02 -7.66 -10.71
CA GLU A 565 -28.09 -6.63 -9.68
C GLU A 565 -28.07 -5.18 -10.23
N ASP A 566 -27.80 -5.00 -11.54
CA ASP A 566 -27.72 -3.70 -12.24
C ASP A 566 -26.80 -2.65 -11.58
N ILE A 567 -25.76 -3.10 -10.87
CA ILE A 567 -24.86 -2.19 -10.14
C ILE A 567 -23.80 -1.53 -11.02
N LEU A 568 -23.46 -2.14 -12.16
CA LEU A 568 -22.38 -1.67 -13.04
C LEU A 568 -22.69 -0.30 -13.67
N LYS A 569 -23.97 -0.01 -13.93
CA LYS A 569 -24.40 1.28 -14.48
C LYS A 569 -24.02 2.44 -13.55
N ASN A 570 -24.26 2.28 -12.25
CA ASN A 570 -23.91 3.29 -11.26
C ASN A 570 -22.39 3.42 -11.10
N LEU A 571 -21.65 2.32 -11.17
CA LEU A 571 -20.19 2.37 -11.21
C LEU A 571 -19.69 3.28 -12.33
N PHE A 572 -20.10 3.05 -13.58
CA PHE A 572 -19.64 3.89 -14.69
C PHE A 572 -20.04 5.35 -14.51
N ASN A 573 -21.28 5.63 -14.11
CA ASN A 573 -21.72 7.00 -13.87
C ASN A 573 -20.86 7.70 -12.81
N ASN A 574 -20.54 7.00 -11.72
CA ASN A 574 -19.71 7.54 -10.65
C ASN A 574 -18.26 7.73 -11.10
N LEU A 575 -17.67 6.76 -11.80
CA LEU A 575 -16.30 6.86 -12.31
C LEU A 575 -16.15 8.07 -13.24
N PHE A 576 -17.05 8.27 -14.19
CA PHE A 576 -16.98 9.41 -15.11
C PHE A 576 -17.25 10.76 -14.45
N ARG A 577 -18.03 10.79 -13.36
CA ARG A 577 -18.21 11.99 -12.53
C ARG A 577 -17.01 12.29 -11.64
N MET A 578 -16.14 11.32 -11.36
CA MET A 578 -14.92 11.49 -10.55
C MET A 578 -13.64 11.47 -11.38
N MET A 579 -13.75 11.25 -12.69
CA MET A 579 -12.60 11.20 -13.58
C MET A 579 -12.00 12.61 -13.73
N PRO A 580 -10.67 12.76 -13.70
CA PRO A 580 -10.01 14.06 -13.85
C PRO A 580 -10.48 14.84 -15.06
N THR A 581 -10.63 16.16 -14.91
CA THR A 581 -11.06 17.06 -15.99
C THR A 581 -10.14 16.98 -17.20
N GLU A 582 -8.83 16.80 -16.98
CA GLU A 582 -7.79 16.68 -18.00
C GLU A 582 -8.01 15.45 -18.89
N ILE A 583 -8.54 14.38 -18.33
CA ILE A 583 -8.86 13.14 -19.04
C ILE A 583 -10.21 13.28 -19.74
N LEU A 584 -11.22 13.83 -19.06
CA LEU A 584 -12.56 14.06 -19.63
C LEU A 584 -12.51 14.95 -20.88
N HIS A 585 -11.71 16.01 -20.84
CA HIS A 585 -11.58 16.98 -21.94
C HIS A 585 -10.52 16.63 -22.98
N TYR A 586 -9.81 15.50 -22.85
CA TYR A 586 -8.76 14.98 -23.74
C TYR A 586 -7.89 16.02 -24.46
N SER A 587 -6.60 16.06 -24.13
CA SER A 587 -5.61 16.77 -24.94
C SER A 587 -4.42 15.88 -25.28
N GLU A 588 -4.02 15.90 -26.54
CA GLU A 588 -2.89 15.10 -27.07
C GLU A 588 -1.61 15.33 -26.23
N SER A 589 -1.35 16.58 -25.85
CA SER A 589 -0.19 16.99 -25.07
C SER A 589 -0.17 16.46 -23.64
N LYS A 590 -1.35 16.20 -23.02
CA LYS A 590 -1.45 15.70 -21.65
C LYS A 590 -1.60 14.18 -21.56
N LYS A 591 -1.76 13.50 -22.69
CA LYS A 591 -2.00 12.05 -22.75
C LYS A 591 -0.94 11.23 -22.01
N LEU A 592 0.34 11.57 -22.21
CA LEU A 592 1.46 10.82 -21.63
C LEU A 592 1.49 10.87 -20.10
N PHE A 593 1.06 11.98 -19.48
CA PHE A 593 1.09 12.14 -18.02
C PHE A 593 0.09 11.24 -17.28
N HIS A 594 -1.00 10.83 -17.95
CA HIS A 594 -2.05 10.03 -17.33
C HIS A 594 -2.08 8.58 -17.84
N LEU A 595 -1.21 8.21 -18.79
CA LEU A 595 -1.20 6.84 -19.35
C LEU A 595 -0.92 5.79 -18.27
N ASP A 596 0.00 6.12 -17.36
CA ASP A 596 0.38 5.25 -16.24
C ASP A 596 -0.80 4.92 -15.31
N TRP A 597 -1.82 5.81 -15.27
CA TRP A 597 -3.00 5.63 -14.44
C TRP A 597 -3.94 4.54 -14.95
N PHE A 598 -3.80 4.15 -16.22
CA PHE A 598 -4.54 3.05 -16.85
C PHE A 598 -3.69 1.79 -17.00
N SER A 599 -2.36 1.86 -16.85
CA SER A 599 -1.48 0.69 -17.03
C SER A 599 -1.09 -0.01 -15.73
N ALA A 600 -1.14 0.68 -14.59
CA ALA A 600 -0.76 0.11 -13.29
C ALA A 600 -1.71 0.52 -12.16
N ARG A 601 -1.82 -0.35 -11.14
CA ARG A 601 -2.51 -0.05 -9.87
C ARG A 601 -1.87 1.16 -9.19
N ALA A 602 -2.69 1.97 -8.53
CA ALA A 602 -2.21 3.05 -7.68
C ALA A 602 -1.35 2.50 -6.53
N CYS A 603 -0.27 3.19 -6.18
CA CYS A 603 0.51 2.85 -5.00
C CYS A 603 -0.27 3.24 -3.73
N LEU A 604 -0.72 2.23 -2.98
CA LEU A 604 -1.48 2.38 -1.76
C LEU A 604 -0.63 2.00 -0.54
N ASP A 605 0.50 2.70 -0.35
CA ASP A 605 1.24 2.60 0.90
C ASP A 605 0.47 3.32 2.01
N VAL A 606 0.48 2.69 3.18
CA VAL A 606 -0.15 3.17 4.40
C VAL A 606 0.60 4.37 4.98
N LYS A 607 1.90 4.48 4.69
CA LYS A 607 2.77 5.60 5.12
C LYS A 607 2.68 6.80 4.18
N ASP A 608 2.06 6.65 3.02
CA ASP A 608 1.96 7.73 2.05
C ASP A 608 0.80 8.67 2.38
N VAL A 609 0.96 9.94 2.00
CA VAL A 609 -0.03 10.99 2.25
C VAL A 609 -1.35 10.70 1.52
N CYS A 610 -2.49 11.00 2.14
CA CYS A 610 -3.80 10.92 1.49
C CYS A 610 -3.95 12.10 0.51
N THR A 611 -4.13 11.82 -0.78
CA THR A 611 -4.21 12.85 -1.83
C THR A 611 -5.41 12.59 -2.74
N SER A 612 -6.01 13.64 -3.31
CA SER A 612 -7.04 13.50 -4.34
C SER A 612 -6.53 12.75 -5.58
N THR A 613 -5.27 12.98 -5.95
CA THR A 613 -4.63 12.32 -7.09
C THR A 613 -4.59 10.79 -6.97
N LYS A 614 -4.53 10.25 -5.74
CA LYS A 614 -4.63 8.80 -5.51
C LYS A 614 -6.01 8.26 -5.87
N LEU A 615 -7.07 8.95 -5.47
CA LEU A 615 -8.44 8.55 -5.84
C LEU A 615 -8.66 8.68 -7.34
N GLU A 616 -8.16 9.75 -7.95
CA GLU A 616 -8.21 9.96 -9.40
C GLU A 616 -7.50 8.86 -10.19
N HIS A 617 -6.31 8.43 -9.75
CA HIS A 617 -5.61 7.28 -10.31
C HIS A 617 -6.45 6.01 -10.12
N MET A 618 -6.98 5.76 -8.91
CA MET A 618 -7.85 4.61 -8.67
C MET A 618 -9.11 4.60 -9.55
N VAL A 619 -9.73 5.75 -9.80
CA VAL A 619 -10.89 5.88 -10.72
C VAL A 619 -10.50 5.43 -12.13
N CYS A 620 -9.35 5.89 -12.64
CA CYS A 620 -8.84 5.51 -13.96
C CYS A 620 -8.49 4.01 -14.03
N TRP A 621 -7.88 3.49 -12.97
CA TRP A 621 -7.51 2.09 -12.86
C TRP A 621 -8.74 1.16 -12.79
N VAL A 622 -9.73 1.48 -11.95
CA VAL A 622 -10.99 0.72 -11.84
C VAL A 622 -11.75 0.75 -13.17
N TYR A 623 -11.74 1.89 -13.88
CA TYR A 623 -12.28 1.97 -15.23
C TYR A 623 -11.56 1.02 -16.20
N PHE A 624 -10.23 1.09 -16.28
CA PHE A 624 -9.41 0.18 -17.10
C PHE A 624 -9.69 -1.29 -16.78
N LEU A 625 -9.69 -1.64 -15.49
CA LEU A 625 -9.87 -3.01 -15.02
C LEU A 625 -11.28 -3.52 -15.32
N THR A 626 -12.30 -2.67 -15.26
CA THR A 626 -13.67 -3.00 -15.67
C THR A 626 -13.74 -3.33 -17.17
N LEU A 627 -13.10 -2.51 -18.03
CA LEU A 627 -13.05 -2.76 -19.47
C LEU A 627 -12.27 -4.05 -19.81
N SER A 628 -11.19 -4.31 -19.06
CA SER A 628 -10.35 -5.49 -19.23
C SER A 628 -11.08 -6.78 -18.80
N GLN A 629 -11.77 -6.77 -17.66
CA GLN A 629 -12.32 -7.98 -17.06
C GLN A 629 -13.78 -8.27 -17.41
N LEU A 630 -14.58 -7.24 -17.69
CA LEU A 630 -16.03 -7.37 -17.93
C LEU A 630 -16.48 -6.72 -19.27
N PRO A 631 -15.75 -6.91 -20.39
CA PRO A 631 -16.00 -6.18 -21.63
C PRO A 631 -17.41 -6.37 -22.19
N ALA A 632 -18.04 -7.55 -22.02
CA ALA A 632 -19.41 -7.79 -22.50
C ALA A 632 -20.44 -6.92 -21.77
N LEU A 633 -20.29 -6.72 -20.46
CA LEU A 633 -21.17 -5.85 -19.68
C LEU A 633 -20.94 -4.37 -20.04
N VAL A 634 -19.68 -3.99 -20.26
CA VAL A 634 -19.34 -2.63 -20.73
C VAL A 634 -20.01 -2.35 -22.07
N ARG A 635 -19.96 -3.28 -23.03
CA ARG A 635 -20.62 -3.14 -24.32
C ARG A 635 -22.13 -2.99 -24.20
N GLN A 636 -22.74 -3.78 -23.33
CA GLN A 636 -24.18 -3.72 -23.06
C GLN A 636 -24.57 -2.35 -22.49
N TRP A 637 -23.81 -1.84 -21.52
CA TRP A 637 -24.02 -0.51 -20.94
C TRP A 637 -23.82 0.61 -21.98
N TRP A 638 -22.70 0.58 -22.71
CA TRP A 638 -22.36 1.60 -23.72
C TRP A 638 -23.42 1.70 -24.82
N SER A 639 -23.92 0.55 -25.31
CA SER A 639 -24.97 0.50 -26.33
C SER A 639 -26.31 1.09 -25.87
N GLY A 640 -26.58 1.07 -24.57
CA GLY A 640 -27.79 1.64 -23.96
C GLY A 640 -27.61 3.06 -23.40
N THR A 641 -26.42 3.64 -23.54
CA THR A 641 -26.09 4.97 -23.01
C THR A 641 -26.42 6.05 -24.04
N GLU A 642 -26.75 7.25 -23.56
CA GLU A 642 -27.04 8.40 -24.43
C GLU A 642 -25.84 8.71 -25.35
N THR A 643 -26.13 9.05 -26.62
CA THR A 643 -25.11 9.21 -27.67
C THR A 643 -23.98 10.15 -27.28
N ARG A 644 -24.29 11.26 -26.58
CA ARG A 644 -23.29 12.23 -26.14
C ARG A 644 -22.30 11.64 -25.15
N ILE A 645 -22.79 10.90 -24.15
CA ILE A 645 -21.95 10.23 -23.15
C ILE A 645 -21.16 9.10 -23.81
N ALA A 646 -21.80 8.32 -24.68
CA ALA A 646 -21.16 7.24 -25.42
C ALA A 646 -19.93 7.72 -26.23
N GLN A 647 -20.01 8.89 -26.85
CA GLN A 647 -18.90 9.53 -27.56
C GLN A 647 -17.74 9.93 -26.64
N ILE A 648 -18.04 10.44 -25.43
CA ILE A 648 -17.02 10.80 -24.44
C ILE A 648 -16.28 9.54 -23.97
N VAL A 649 -17.04 8.49 -23.64
CA VAL A 649 -16.51 7.17 -23.25
C VAL A 649 -15.62 6.61 -24.36
N GLU A 650 -16.08 6.67 -25.61
CA GLU A 650 -15.34 6.17 -26.78
C GLU A 650 -14.02 6.92 -26.99
N ARG A 651 -14.03 8.24 -26.87
CA ARG A 651 -12.82 9.08 -26.99
C ARG A 651 -11.78 8.69 -25.94
N ILE A 652 -12.18 8.59 -24.66
CA ILE A 652 -11.27 8.25 -23.55
C ILE A 652 -10.76 6.81 -23.70
N THR A 653 -11.63 5.87 -24.05
CA THR A 653 -11.26 4.47 -24.27
C THR A 653 -10.23 4.36 -25.38
N SER A 654 -10.50 4.94 -26.55
CA SER A 654 -9.62 4.90 -27.71
C SER A 654 -8.25 5.53 -27.45
N ALA A 655 -8.22 6.58 -26.62
CA ALA A 655 -7.00 7.30 -26.28
C ALA A 655 -6.12 6.53 -25.27
N TYR A 656 -6.70 6.11 -24.14
CA TYR A 656 -5.94 5.62 -22.99
C TYR A 656 -6.00 4.11 -22.77
N VAL A 657 -7.13 3.46 -23.07
CA VAL A 657 -7.37 2.06 -22.70
C VAL A 657 -7.15 1.10 -23.88
N SER A 658 -7.71 1.40 -25.05
CA SER A 658 -7.63 0.52 -26.22
C SER A 658 -6.20 0.20 -26.66
N PRO A 659 -5.25 1.15 -26.70
CA PRO A 659 -3.86 0.82 -27.05
C PRO A 659 -3.24 -0.19 -26.09
N LEU A 660 -3.50 -0.06 -24.78
CA LEU A 660 -2.97 -0.96 -23.76
C LEU A 660 -3.55 -2.36 -23.91
N LEU A 661 -4.88 -2.49 -24.01
CA LEU A 661 -5.55 -3.78 -24.12
C LEU A 661 -5.24 -4.50 -25.44
N CYS A 662 -5.22 -3.78 -26.56
CA CYS A 662 -4.84 -4.35 -27.85
C CYS A 662 -3.41 -4.89 -27.80
N ASN A 663 -2.46 -4.11 -27.26
CA ASN A 663 -1.08 -4.56 -27.13
C ASN A 663 -0.95 -5.78 -26.22
N GLN A 664 -1.71 -5.83 -25.11
CA GLN A 664 -1.74 -6.98 -24.21
C GLN A 664 -2.24 -8.26 -24.90
N GLU A 665 -3.39 -8.19 -25.59
CA GLU A 665 -3.95 -9.35 -26.32
C GLU A 665 -3.03 -9.82 -27.46
N LEU A 666 -2.54 -8.88 -28.28
CA LEU A 666 -1.66 -9.20 -29.41
C LEU A 666 -0.33 -9.81 -28.95
N ALA A 667 0.26 -9.27 -27.87
CA ALA A 667 1.48 -9.82 -27.29
C ALA A 667 1.27 -11.22 -26.67
N ASP A 668 0.14 -11.46 -26.00
CA ASP A 668 -0.18 -12.77 -25.44
C ASP A 668 -0.33 -13.84 -26.53
N ILE A 669 -1.00 -13.50 -27.63
CA ILE A 669 -1.16 -14.40 -28.79
C ILE A 669 0.18 -14.64 -29.49
N SER A 670 1.01 -13.60 -29.65
CA SER A 670 2.33 -13.70 -30.29
C SER A 670 3.25 -14.69 -29.56
N ARG A 671 3.12 -14.82 -28.24
CA ARG A 671 3.89 -15.81 -27.44
C ARG A 671 3.52 -17.27 -27.74
N HIS A 672 2.36 -17.51 -28.35
CA HIS A 672 1.80 -18.84 -28.54
C HIS A 672 1.56 -19.21 -30.02
N GLU A 673 2.16 -18.49 -30.97
CA GLU A 673 1.93 -18.65 -32.43
C GLU A 673 2.10 -20.09 -32.95
N LYS A 674 3.00 -20.86 -32.34
CA LYS A 674 3.38 -22.22 -32.76
C LYS A 674 2.84 -23.33 -31.84
N LYS A 675 1.89 -23.01 -30.96
CA LYS A 675 1.39 -23.97 -29.97
C LYS A 675 0.56 -25.10 -30.60
N PHE A 676 -0.15 -24.81 -31.68
CA PHE A 676 -1.06 -25.75 -32.32
C PHE A 676 -0.38 -26.51 -33.44
N LYS A 677 -0.71 -27.80 -33.59
CA LYS A 677 -0.16 -28.66 -34.65
C LYS A 677 -0.74 -28.33 -36.02
N ASN A 678 -2.07 -28.15 -36.08
CA ASN A 678 -2.82 -27.98 -37.31
C ASN A 678 -3.19 -26.51 -37.58
N MET A 679 -2.79 -25.57 -36.72
CA MET A 679 -3.11 -24.14 -36.87
C MET A 679 -1.84 -23.29 -36.78
N THR A 680 -1.70 -22.37 -37.72
CA THR A 680 -0.66 -21.33 -37.71
C THR A 680 -1.29 -19.98 -37.45
N ILE A 681 -0.73 -19.20 -36.53
CA ILE A 681 -1.22 -17.86 -36.19
C ILE A 681 -0.18 -16.83 -36.66
N ARG A 682 -0.67 -15.74 -37.27
CA ARG A 682 0.12 -14.56 -37.63
C ARG A 682 -0.49 -13.34 -36.96
N VAL A 683 0.32 -12.61 -36.21
CA VAL A 683 -0.11 -11.37 -35.55
C VAL A 683 0.45 -10.17 -36.30
N MET A 684 -0.38 -9.17 -36.57
CA MET A 684 -0.01 -7.92 -37.24
C MET A 684 -0.33 -6.72 -36.33
N PRO A 685 0.57 -6.37 -35.37
CA PRO A 685 0.26 -5.39 -34.34
C PRO A 685 -0.08 -3.99 -34.87
N THR A 686 0.59 -3.55 -35.95
CA THR A 686 0.41 -2.22 -36.54
C THR A 686 -1.01 -1.96 -37.02
N VAL A 687 -1.65 -2.98 -37.59
CA VAL A 687 -3.05 -2.92 -38.07
C VAL A 687 -4.04 -3.60 -37.11
N ARG A 688 -3.55 -4.07 -35.95
CA ARG A 688 -4.32 -4.76 -34.89
C ARG A 688 -5.10 -5.98 -35.41
N GLU A 689 -4.45 -6.75 -36.28
CA GLU A 689 -5.04 -7.91 -36.94
C GLU A 689 -4.36 -9.22 -36.52
N ILE A 690 -5.15 -10.29 -36.41
CA ILE A 690 -4.70 -11.65 -36.14
C ILE A 690 -5.27 -12.55 -37.23
N VAL A 691 -4.40 -13.32 -37.89
CA VAL A 691 -4.77 -14.29 -38.92
C VAL A 691 -4.46 -15.69 -38.43
N ALA A 692 -5.47 -16.53 -38.28
CA ALA A 692 -5.34 -17.93 -37.88
C ALA A 692 -5.70 -18.85 -39.05
N ILE A 693 -4.75 -19.68 -39.48
CA ILE A 693 -4.88 -20.60 -40.62
C ILE A 693 -4.81 -22.03 -40.10
N TYR A 694 -5.94 -22.72 -40.13
CA TYR A 694 -6.07 -24.13 -39.81
C TYR A 694 -5.92 -24.99 -41.08
N THR A 695 -5.12 -26.06 -41.05
CA THR A 695 -4.81 -26.91 -42.19
C THR A 695 -5.01 -28.39 -41.87
N VAL A 696 -5.84 -29.09 -42.66
CA VAL A 696 -6.05 -30.55 -42.60
C VAL A 696 -6.13 -31.10 -44.02
N ASP A 697 -5.36 -32.14 -44.33
CA ASP A 697 -5.34 -32.84 -45.64
C ASP A 697 -5.31 -31.87 -46.85
N GLU A 698 -4.40 -30.88 -46.80
CA GLU A 698 -4.21 -29.81 -47.80
C GLU A 698 -5.35 -28.78 -47.91
N ALA A 699 -6.47 -28.99 -47.22
CA ALA A 699 -7.55 -28.02 -47.09
C ALA A 699 -7.25 -27.01 -45.98
N GLN A 700 -7.56 -25.73 -46.22
CA GLN A 700 -7.28 -24.63 -45.28
C GLN A 700 -8.55 -23.87 -44.90
N MET A 701 -8.64 -23.51 -43.63
CA MET A 701 -9.62 -22.58 -43.10
C MET A 701 -8.89 -21.37 -42.50
N GLU A 702 -9.27 -20.16 -42.93
CA GLU A 702 -8.60 -18.91 -42.54
C GLU A 702 -9.57 -18.00 -41.80
N LEU A 703 -9.22 -17.66 -40.56
CA LEU A 703 -9.93 -16.74 -39.68
C LEU A 703 -9.13 -15.45 -39.54
N VAL A 704 -9.74 -14.30 -39.80
CA VAL A 704 -9.14 -12.97 -39.60
C VAL A 704 -9.91 -12.26 -38.51
N ILE A 705 -9.18 -11.76 -37.50
CA ILE A 705 -9.71 -11.06 -36.34
C ILE A 705 -9.08 -9.68 -36.28
N THR A 706 -9.88 -8.62 -36.35
CA THR A 706 -9.41 -7.23 -36.33
C THR A 706 -9.92 -6.51 -35.09
N LEU A 707 -9.03 -5.91 -34.31
CA LEU A 707 -9.41 -5.14 -33.12
C LEU A 707 -9.72 -3.69 -33.50
N PRO A 708 -10.92 -3.17 -33.12
CA PRO A 708 -11.29 -1.80 -33.44
C PRO A 708 -10.47 -0.77 -32.67
N THR A 709 -10.55 0.49 -33.11
CA THR A 709 -9.82 1.60 -32.47
C THR A 709 -10.24 1.86 -31.03
N ASN A 710 -11.51 1.58 -30.72
CA ASN A 710 -12.17 1.76 -29.42
C ASN A 710 -12.38 0.42 -28.66
N TYR A 711 -11.60 -0.62 -28.95
CA TYR A 711 -11.65 -1.90 -28.23
C TYR A 711 -11.51 -1.69 -26.72
N PRO A 712 -12.37 -2.27 -25.85
CA PRO A 712 -13.34 -3.34 -26.12
C PRO A 712 -14.81 -2.87 -26.25
N LEU A 713 -15.07 -1.57 -26.43
CA LEU A 713 -16.43 -1.03 -26.63
C LEU A 713 -17.06 -1.57 -27.91
N ALA A 714 -16.37 -1.46 -29.04
CA ALA A 714 -16.68 -2.31 -30.17
C ALA A 714 -15.99 -3.65 -29.98
N GLY A 715 -16.71 -4.73 -30.28
CA GLY A 715 -16.15 -6.07 -30.30
C GLY A 715 -15.20 -6.26 -31.48
N PRO A 716 -14.27 -7.23 -31.40
CA PRO A 716 -13.45 -7.60 -32.54
C PRO A 716 -14.30 -8.00 -33.75
N GLU A 717 -13.91 -7.52 -34.92
CA GLU A 717 -14.46 -7.97 -36.19
C GLU A 717 -13.83 -9.31 -36.54
N VAL A 718 -14.66 -10.29 -36.91
CA VAL A 718 -14.18 -11.66 -37.19
C VAL A 718 -14.75 -12.11 -38.54
N HIS A 719 -13.83 -12.40 -39.46
CA HIS A 719 -14.08 -12.79 -40.84
C HIS A 719 -13.46 -14.16 -41.14
N CYS A 720 -14.08 -14.92 -42.06
CA CYS A 720 -13.54 -16.18 -42.57
C CYS A 720 -13.24 -16.01 -44.06
N ASN A 721 -11.96 -15.89 -44.41
CA ASN A 721 -11.52 -15.59 -45.79
C ASN A 721 -11.47 -16.84 -46.66
N ARG A 722 -11.17 -18.00 -46.05
CA ARG A 722 -11.04 -19.29 -46.74
C ARG A 722 -11.71 -20.38 -45.92
N GLN A 723 -12.44 -21.26 -46.57
CA GLN A 723 -13.19 -22.34 -45.92
C GLN A 723 -12.90 -23.70 -46.55
N ILE A 724 -13.06 -24.76 -45.76
CA ILE A 724 -13.00 -26.15 -46.20
C ILE A 724 -14.40 -26.54 -46.75
N GLY A 725 -14.46 -27.10 -47.96
CA GLY A 725 -15.72 -27.41 -48.64
C GLY A 725 -16.62 -28.37 -47.84
N GLY A 726 -17.94 -28.14 -47.85
CA GLY A 726 -18.94 -29.03 -47.25
C GLY A 726 -19.25 -28.80 -45.76
N THR A 727 -18.55 -27.90 -45.07
CA THR A 727 -18.83 -27.53 -43.66
C THR A 727 -19.24 -26.06 -43.52
N SER A 728 -20.27 -25.79 -42.72
CA SER A 728 -20.77 -24.43 -42.49
C SER A 728 -19.88 -23.69 -41.48
N HIS A 729 -19.01 -22.80 -41.98
CA HIS A 729 -18.15 -21.97 -41.13
C HIS A 729 -18.94 -21.07 -40.16
N LYS A 730 -20.21 -20.76 -40.47
CA LYS A 730 -21.07 -19.88 -39.66
C LYS A 730 -21.20 -20.37 -38.22
N GLN A 731 -21.25 -21.68 -38.02
CA GLN A 731 -21.45 -22.29 -36.70
C GLN A 731 -20.20 -22.10 -35.82
N TRP A 732 -19.01 -22.30 -36.38
CA TRP A 732 -17.74 -22.12 -35.70
C TRP A 732 -17.41 -20.64 -35.47
N LEU A 733 -17.72 -19.78 -36.44
CA LEU A 733 -17.60 -18.33 -36.29
C LEU A 733 -18.52 -17.82 -35.17
N MET A 734 -19.75 -18.32 -35.08
CA MET A 734 -20.68 -17.97 -33.99
C MET A 734 -20.17 -18.45 -32.63
N GLN A 735 -19.53 -19.61 -32.54
CA GLN A 735 -18.93 -20.11 -31.29
C GLN A 735 -17.78 -19.22 -30.83
N PHE A 736 -16.88 -18.87 -31.74
CA PHE A 736 -15.78 -17.95 -31.45
C PHE A 736 -16.32 -16.59 -30.97
N LYS A 737 -17.25 -16.00 -31.73
CA LYS A 737 -17.91 -14.74 -31.35
C LYS A 737 -18.62 -14.85 -30.00
N LYS A 738 -19.27 -15.98 -29.68
CA LYS A 738 -19.92 -16.18 -28.38
C LYS A 738 -18.92 -16.16 -27.22
N CYS A 739 -17.78 -16.84 -27.37
CA CYS A 739 -16.75 -16.88 -26.35
C CYS A 739 -16.16 -15.47 -26.09
N VAL A 740 -15.74 -14.78 -27.16
CA VAL A 740 -15.02 -13.51 -27.06
C VAL A 740 -15.95 -12.31 -26.80
N LEU A 741 -17.14 -12.27 -27.43
CA LEU A 741 -18.04 -11.13 -27.33
C LEU A 741 -19.01 -11.21 -26.16
N HIS A 742 -19.44 -12.41 -25.78
CA HIS A 742 -20.54 -12.58 -24.82
C HIS A 742 -20.15 -13.24 -23.50
N GLN A 743 -18.99 -13.91 -23.42
CA GLN A 743 -18.54 -14.63 -22.22
C GLN A 743 -17.31 -14.01 -21.55
N ASN A 744 -16.95 -12.76 -21.90
CA ASN A 744 -15.74 -12.10 -21.38
C ASN A 744 -14.45 -12.94 -21.56
N GLY A 745 -14.41 -13.80 -22.57
CA GLY A 745 -13.25 -14.65 -22.89
C GLY A 745 -12.16 -13.87 -23.62
N ARG A 746 -10.91 -14.26 -23.42
CA ARG A 746 -9.79 -13.71 -24.20
C ARG A 746 -9.81 -14.23 -25.63
N ILE A 747 -9.17 -13.52 -26.55
CA ILE A 747 -9.10 -13.93 -27.95
C ILE A 747 -8.32 -15.24 -28.07
N TRP A 748 -7.26 -15.38 -27.29
CA TRP A 748 -6.47 -16.60 -27.19
C TRP A 748 -7.30 -17.83 -26.76
N ASP A 749 -8.19 -17.67 -25.78
CA ASP A 749 -9.08 -18.75 -25.33
C ASP A 749 -10.04 -19.16 -26.46
N GLY A 750 -10.58 -18.16 -27.18
CA GLY A 750 -11.40 -18.37 -28.36
C GLY A 750 -10.68 -19.15 -29.46
N LEU A 751 -9.43 -18.79 -29.77
CA LEU A 751 -8.60 -19.47 -30.77
C LEU A 751 -8.25 -20.91 -30.35
N SER A 752 -7.95 -21.10 -29.07
CA SER A 752 -7.67 -22.42 -28.49
C SER A 752 -8.88 -23.34 -28.57
N LEU A 753 -10.06 -22.84 -28.19
CA LEU A 753 -11.31 -23.58 -28.30
C LEU A 753 -11.67 -23.88 -29.76
N TRP A 754 -11.46 -22.92 -30.65
CA TRP A 754 -11.71 -23.08 -32.08
C TRP A 754 -10.83 -24.18 -32.69
N ASN A 755 -9.51 -24.17 -32.44
CA ASN A 755 -8.60 -25.22 -32.89
C ASN A 755 -9.01 -26.60 -32.36
N ASN A 756 -9.23 -26.72 -31.05
CA ASN A 756 -9.52 -28.01 -30.43
C ASN A 756 -10.86 -28.59 -30.92
N ASN A 757 -11.85 -27.73 -31.18
CA ASN A 757 -13.12 -28.14 -31.77
C ASN A 757 -12.94 -28.64 -33.21
N LEU A 758 -12.13 -27.95 -34.02
CA LEU A 758 -11.83 -28.40 -35.39
C LEU A 758 -11.11 -29.74 -35.37
N ASP A 759 -10.05 -29.89 -34.58
CA ASP A 759 -9.32 -31.16 -34.44
C ASP A 759 -10.27 -32.31 -34.08
N LYS A 760 -11.10 -32.13 -33.05
CA LYS A 760 -12.06 -33.17 -32.65
C LYS A 760 -13.14 -33.45 -33.67
N LYS A 761 -13.56 -32.44 -34.44
CA LYS A 761 -14.54 -32.60 -35.51
C LYS A 761 -13.96 -33.43 -36.65
N PHE A 762 -12.71 -33.16 -37.05
CA PHE A 762 -12.01 -33.94 -38.07
C PHE A 762 -11.62 -35.34 -37.57
N ASP A 763 -11.46 -35.55 -36.25
CA ASP A 763 -11.38 -36.87 -35.61
C ASP A 763 -12.73 -37.64 -35.62
N GLY A 764 -13.82 -37.05 -36.11
CA GLY A 764 -15.15 -37.68 -36.19
C GLY A 764 -15.98 -37.60 -34.91
N VAL A 765 -15.60 -36.77 -33.93
CA VAL A 765 -16.37 -36.60 -32.69
C VAL A 765 -17.63 -35.75 -32.95
N GLU A 766 -18.78 -36.28 -32.54
CA GLU A 766 -20.06 -35.59 -32.70
C GLU A 766 -20.18 -34.38 -31.75
N GLU A 767 -20.75 -33.28 -32.26
CA GLU A 767 -20.94 -32.03 -31.51
C GLU A 767 -22.18 -32.05 -30.62
N CYS A 768 -22.23 -31.13 -29.64
CA CYS A 768 -23.41 -30.90 -28.82
C CYS A 768 -24.51 -30.21 -29.62
N TYR A 769 -25.74 -30.72 -29.63
CA TYR A 769 -26.83 -30.13 -30.41
C TYR A 769 -27.51 -28.91 -29.77
N ILE A 770 -27.03 -28.43 -28.62
CA ILE A 770 -27.50 -27.18 -27.99
C ILE A 770 -26.53 -26.04 -28.29
N CYS A 771 -25.24 -26.22 -27.99
CA CYS A 771 -24.22 -25.18 -28.18
C CYS A 771 -23.44 -25.34 -29.48
N PHE A 772 -23.68 -26.42 -30.22
CA PHE A 772 -23.03 -26.79 -31.48
C PHE A 772 -21.52 -27.04 -31.39
N SER A 773 -20.96 -27.06 -30.19
CA SER A 773 -19.52 -27.20 -29.94
C SER A 773 -19.18 -28.65 -29.58
N VAL A 774 -17.99 -29.11 -29.95
CA VAL A 774 -17.49 -30.43 -29.52
C VAL A 774 -17.00 -30.35 -28.07
N LEU A 775 -16.28 -29.31 -27.70
CA LEU A 775 -15.90 -29.02 -26.32
C LEU A 775 -16.79 -27.92 -25.73
N HIS A 776 -17.28 -28.11 -24.51
CA HIS A 776 -18.06 -27.06 -23.84
C HIS A 776 -17.16 -25.84 -23.57
N PRO A 777 -17.58 -24.59 -23.90
CA PRO A 777 -16.73 -23.41 -23.75
C PRO A 777 -16.24 -23.13 -22.31
N GLY A 778 -17.04 -23.47 -21.30
CA GLY A 778 -16.69 -23.20 -19.89
C GLY A 778 -16.02 -24.37 -19.16
N THR A 779 -16.31 -25.62 -19.55
CA THR A 779 -15.86 -26.82 -18.81
C THR A 779 -14.91 -27.69 -19.62
N TYR A 780 -14.70 -27.39 -20.91
CA TYR A 780 -13.89 -28.16 -21.84
C TYR A 780 -14.27 -29.66 -21.91
N GLN A 781 -15.51 -30.00 -21.55
CA GLN A 781 -16.00 -31.39 -21.58
C GLN A 781 -16.62 -31.74 -22.93
N LEU A 782 -16.55 -33.02 -23.31
CA LEU A 782 -17.23 -33.59 -24.48
C LEU A 782 -18.72 -33.85 -24.21
N PRO A 783 -19.59 -33.86 -25.25
CA PRO A 783 -21.01 -34.16 -25.09
C PRO A 783 -21.19 -35.66 -24.81
N LYS A 784 -21.43 -35.98 -23.54
CA LYS A 784 -21.59 -37.36 -23.06
C LYS A 784 -23.06 -37.82 -23.01
N LEU A 785 -24.01 -36.90 -22.86
CA LEU A 785 -25.41 -37.24 -22.69
C LEU A 785 -26.09 -37.40 -24.06
N SER A 786 -26.70 -38.56 -24.32
CA SER A 786 -27.41 -38.84 -25.57
C SER A 786 -28.90 -39.03 -25.31
N CYS A 787 -29.75 -38.37 -26.09
CA CYS A 787 -31.20 -38.64 -26.04
C CYS A 787 -31.47 -40.08 -26.48
N GLN A 788 -32.33 -40.81 -25.76
CA GLN A 788 -32.61 -42.20 -26.12
C GLN A 788 -33.39 -42.35 -27.43
N THR A 789 -34.24 -41.37 -27.78
CA THR A 789 -35.03 -41.41 -29.03
C THR A 789 -34.22 -40.97 -30.25
N CYS A 790 -33.68 -39.75 -30.26
CA CYS A 790 -33.04 -39.19 -31.45
C CYS A 790 -31.52 -39.42 -31.51
N LYS A 791 -30.92 -40.00 -30.46
CA LYS A 791 -29.49 -40.32 -30.33
C LYS A 791 -28.53 -39.13 -30.46
N LYS A 792 -29.06 -37.90 -30.49
CA LYS A 792 -28.27 -36.66 -30.49
C LYS A 792 -27.60 -36.45 -29.14
N LYS A 793 -26.36 -35.95 -29.15
CA LYS A 793 -25.52 -35.76 -27.97
C LYS A 793 -25.53 -34.31 -27.45
N PHE A 794 -25.33 -34.15 -26.14
CA PHE A 794 -25.37 -32.88 -25.44
C PHE A 794 -24.30 -32.83 -24.33
N HIS A 795 -23.75 -31.64 -24.07
CA HIS A 795 -22.99 -31.37 -22.85
C HIS A 795 -23.94 -31.35 -21.65
N SER A 796 -23.50 -31.89 -20.52
CA SER A 796 -24.29 -31.90 -19.28
C SER A 796 -24.73 -30.50 -18.87
N ALA A 797 -23.82 -29.52 -18.88
CA ALA A 797 -24.10 -28.12 -18.54
C ALA A 797 -25.15 -27.49 -19.49
N CYS A 798 -25.03 -27.73 -20.80
CA CYS A 798 -25.97 -27.22 -21.79
C CYS A 798 -27.38 -27.79 -21.59
N LEU A 799 -27.48 -29.11 -21.39
CA LEU A 799 -28.75 -29.79 -21.22
C LEU A 799 -29.42 -29.39 -19.90
N TYR A 800 -28.64 -29.27 -18.82
CA TYR A 800 -29.14 -28.82 -17.53
C TYR A 800 -29.72 -27.40 -17.61
N LYS A 801 -28.96 -26.47 -18.20
CA LYS A 801 -29.43 -25.09 -18.44
C LYS A 801 -30.69 -25.05 -19.30
N TRP A 802 -30.80 -25.93 -20.29
CA TRP A 802 -32.01 -26.05 -21.10
C TRP A 802 -33.21 -26.51 -20.27
N PHE A 803 -33.06 -27.53 -19.44
CA PHE A 803 -34.15 -28.03 -18.58
C PHE A 803 -34.57 -26.99 -17.54
N SER A 804 -33.62 -26.29 -16.91
CA SER A 804 -33.93 -25.23 -15.95
C SER A 804 -34.66 -24.06 -16.61
N THR A 805 -34.26 -23.65 -17.82
CA THR A 805 -34.89 -22.53 -18.52
C THR A 805 -36.26 -22.90 -19.10
N SER A 806 -36.45 -24.14 -19.53
CA SER A 806 -37.69 -24.61 -20.17
C SER A 806 -38.72 -25.19 -19.20
N ASN A 807 -38.35 -25.40 -17.92
CA ASN A 807 -39.13 -26.09 -16.89
C ASN A 807 -39.66 -27.48 -17.33
N LYS A 808 -38.97 -28.13 -18.29
CA LYS A 808 -39.35 -29.44 -18.83
C LYS A 808 -38.11 -30.27 -19.15
N SER A 809 -38.09 -31.52 -18.70
CA SER A 809 -37.01 -32.48 -18.99
C SER A 809 -37.14 -33.13 -20.38
N SER A 810 -37.50 -32.35 -21.39
CA SER A 810 -37.71 -32.83 -22.76
C SER A 810 -36.52 -32.49 -23.66
N CYS A 811 -36.12 -33.45 -24.51
CA CYS A 811 -35.05 -33.31 -25.48
C CYS A 811 -35.25 -32.06 -26.36
N PRO A 812 -34.24 -31.16 -26.48
CA PRO A 812 -34.34 -29.94 -27.30
C PRO A 812 -34.68 -30.20 -28.78
N ILE A 813 -34.35 -31.40 -29.28
CA ILE A 813 -34.44 -31.74 -30.70
C ILE A 813 -35.74 -32.47 -31.03
N CYS A 814 -36.05 -33.57 -30.32
CA CYS A 814 -37.23 -34.38 -30.62
C CYS A 814 -38.40 -34.16 -29.65
N ARG A 815 -38.24 -33.31 -28.62
CA ARG A 815 -39.25 -32.98 -27.60
C ARG A 815 -39.80 -34.16 -26.77
N ASN A 816 -39.28 -35.37 -26.95
CA ASN A 816 -39.55 -36.50 -26.06
C ASN A 816 -38.90 -36.28 -24.69
N LEU A 817 -39.41 -36.95 -23.65
CA LEU A 817 -38.76 -37.01 -22.34
C LEU A 817 -37.32 -37.57 -22.52
N PHE A 818 -36.34 -36.88 -21.93
CA PHE A 818 -34.92 -37.09 -22.25
C PHE A 818 -34.35 -38.40 -21.71
#